data_AF-A0A8C5F8W2-F1
#
_entry.id   AF-A0A8C5F8W2-F1
#
_cell.length_a   1.000
_cell.length_b   1.000
_cell.length_c   1.000
_cell.angle_alpha   90.00
_cell.angle_beta   90.00
_cell.angle_gamma   90.00
#
_symmetry.space_group_name_H-M   'P 1'
#
loop_
_entity.id
_entity.type
_entity.pdbx_description
1 polymer ?
#
loop_
_entity_poly.entity_id
_entity_poly.type
_entity_poly.pdbx_seq_one_letter_code
_entity_poly.pdbx_strand_id
1 'polypeptide(L)'
;MAQVRLINICNTNVFKIGHLLSDGEKNYLSGRKPFVQKCLVKNNIPCTLSKVPNIAILGSGGGERAMVGLLGSLSQMGEAGLLDAALYMSGVSGSTWCMASLYEKANWSSDMEQIKVVAERFGHGSVSLKDRVWHLIGYYRANDNFSLTDVWSALVVPAIVKKIDKSTLSNYQTCHDKDPYPIYTVINQDCKYEHLQRETFFELTPHEAGYTLAGAFVETAYFGSIFNKGVLTKPKPEMDMTYLQGLCGSALADKEVILKILKEWLEGGENMKALKDHKGVQLLSTVVDLQLCQHTGCDPAPLLQTANELLLGKMGLDGSMLQLNFDGKNSADQNKQIQTVTSAASKLFFEWNKDLVDLEVREELDVFVKTHDKVNEKSPDKLVGGGSKVGELLKKFIDRVEKEAVALQSHAGPRLILQVLELYYGIHREEDWTHLVVELNTLLKGKKTVSGSDLMINEDEWLEADLNSRKKLAHGLSLEICKSFWSWFPDLKNAPHIDKRLLQSETTHFEDAGLLLNSPYMSALRHEREIDLIISFDFSAGNPMETLTETAEECKDLDISFPKIQYTKSDVSSPKGFYVFKGLKKAPTVIHIPLFNVDNCGSKLEDYRKKYGTFQGAYSPEMIEDLIKKAGENVLNNKETLLGVIKDIIEQK
;
A
#
# COMPACT_ATOMS: atom_id res chain seq x y z
N MET A 1 4.15 -4.59 10.14
CA MET A 1 3.01 -5.10 9.35
C MET A 1 1.78 -4.88 10.20
N ALA A 2 0.88 -4.00 9.77
CA ALA A 2 -0.36 -3.74 10.48
C ALA A 2 -1.33 -4.90 10.26
N GLN A 3 -1.96 -5.43 11.30
CA GLN A 3 -2.92 -6.54 11.21
C GLN A 3 -4.35 -6.04 11.36
N VAL A 4 -5.18 -6.21 10.34
CA VAL A 4 -6.62 -5.87 10.37
C VAL A 4 -7.46 -7.12 10.15
N ARG A 5 -8.41 -7.44 11.03
CA ARG A 5 -9.19 -8.69 10.96
C ARG A 5 -10.43 -8.56 10.07
N LEU A 6 -10.45 -9.21 8.90
CA LEU A 6 -11.64 -9.29 8.04
C LEU A 6 -11.99 -10.75 7.75
N ILE A 7 -13.06 -11.28 8.36
CA ILE A 7 -13.51 -12.67 8.16
C ILE A 7 -14.86 -12.68 7.46
N ASN A 8 -14.87 -13.17 6.20
CA ASN A 8 -15.98 -13.60 5.32
C ASN A 8 -17.22 -12.68 5.25
N ILE A 9 -18.15 -12.80 4.28
CA ILE A 9 -19.11 -11.70 3.99
C ILE A 9 -20.59 -12.16 3.92
N CYS A 10 -21.48 -11.42 4.58
CA CYS A 10 -22.91 -11.26 4.31
C CYS A 10 -23.20 -9.75 4.27
N ASN A 11 -24.04 -9.31 3.32
CA ASN A 11 -24.43 -7.91 3.18
C ASN A 11 -25.05 -7.38 4.49
N THR A 12 -24.36 -6.42 5.12
CA THR A 12 -24.91 -5.56 6.16
C THR A 12 -24.70 -4.11 5.75
N ASN A 13 -25.34 -3.15 6.42
CA ASN A 13 -25.20 -1.73 6.10
C ASN A 13 -23.76 -1.19 6.23
N VAL A 14 -22.86 -1.91 6.91
CA VAL A 14 -21.49 -1.48 7.22
C VAL A 14 -20.45 -2.08 6.26
N PHE A 15 -20.82 -3.12 5.52
CA PHE A 15 -19.95 -3.84 4.58
C PHE A 15 -20.60 -3.88 3.20
N LYS A 16 -19.90 -3.37 2.19
CA LYS A 16 -20.42 -3.23 0.82
C LYS A 16 -19.60 -4.08 -0.16
N ILE A 17 -20.31 -4.89 -0.94
CA ILE A 17 -19.80 -5.47 -2.19
C ILE A 17 -20.43 -4.73 -3.36
N GLY A 18 -19.59 -4.18 -4.23
CA GLY A 18 -19.97 -3.54 -5.47
C GLY A 18 -19.03 -2.41 -5.85
N HIS A 19 -18.94 -2.12 -7.14
CA HIS A 19 -17.97 -1.15 -7.64
C HIS A 19 -18.45 0.31 -7.53
N LEU A 20 -19.75 0.55 -7.37
CA LEU A 20 -20.34 1.89 -7.23
C LEU A 20 -19.64 2.71 -6.13
N LEU A 21 -19.38 4.00 -6.37
CA LEU A 21 -18.91 4.93 -5.33
C LEU A 21 -19.88 4.96 -4.14
N SER A 22 -19.35 5.22 -2.95
CA SER A 22 -20.19 5.56 -1.78
C SER A 22 -21.04 6.81 -2.04
N ASP A 23 -22.19 6.90 -1.39
CA ASP A 23 -23.01 8.10 -1.50
C ASP A 23 -22.32 9.33 -0.89
N GLY A 24 -21.48 9.12 0.12
CA GLY A 24 -20.61 10.15 0.67
C GLY A 24 -19.62 10.72 -0.35
N GLU A 25 -18.92 9.86 -1.11
CA GLU A 25 -18.05 10.31 -2.20
C GLU A 25 -18.86 11.04 -3.29
N LYS A 26 -20.00 10.52 -3.73
CA LYS A 26 -20.86 11.20 -4.73
C LYS A 26 -21.30 12.59 -4.27
N ASN A 27 -21.74 12.71 -3.02
CA ASN A 27 -22.20 13.98 -2.43
C ASN A 27 -21.05 14.99 -2.34
N TYR A 28 -19.88 14.54 -1.87
CA TYR A 28 -18.68 15.38 -1.82
C TYR A 28 -18.31 15.92 -3.20
N LEU A 29 -18.27 15.04 -4.21
CA LEU A 29 -17.92 15.43 -5.58
C LEU A 29 -18.95 16.38 -6.19
N SER A 30 -20.24 16.19 -5.89
CA SER A 30 -21.29 17.11 -6.30
C SER A 30 -21.10 18.51 -5.69
N GLY A 31 -20.67 18.59 -4.42
CA GLY A 31 -20.33 19.85 -3.75
C GLY A 31 -19.08 20.54 -4.33
N ARG A 32 -18.07 19.75 -4.72
CA ARG A 32 -16.78 20.24 -5.24
C ARG A 32 -16.85 20.73 -6.70
N LYS A 33 -17.63 20.09 -7.58
CA LYS A 33 -17.69 20.42 -9.03
C LYS A 33 -17.96 21.91 -9.34
N PRO A 34 -18.84 22.63 -8.62
CA PRO A 34 -19.00 24.08 -8.79
C PRO A 34 -17.73 24.91 -8.54
N PHE A 35 -16.88 24.51 -7.58
CA PHE A 35 -15.60 25.18 -7.31
C PHE A 35 -14.59 24.94 -8.43
N VAL A 36 -14.52 23.71 -8.93
CA VAL A 36 -13.71 23.36 -10.11
C VAL A 36 -14.15 24.21 -11.31
N GLN A 37 -15.44 24.28 -11.59
CA GLN A 37 -15.98 25.11 -12.68
C GLN A 37 -15.55 26.58 -12.53
N LYS A 38 -15.70 27.15 -11.32
CA LYS A 38 -15.33 28.54 -11.04
C LYS A 38 -13.83 28.78 -11.23
N CYS A 39 -12.98 27.84 -10.81
CA CYS A 39 -11.54 27.89 -11.02
C CYS A 39 -11.20 27.91 -12.52
N LEU A 40 -11.81 27.03 -13.32
CA LEU A 40 -11.59 26.96 -14.76
C LEU A 40 -11.99 28.27 -15.47
N VAL A 41 -13.18 28.82 -15.15
CA VAL A 41 -13.65 30.09 -15.71
C VAL A 41 -12.72 31.25 -15.33
N LYS A 42 -12.24 31.29 -14.08
CA LYS A 42 -11.26 32.30 -13.62
C LYS A 42 -9.94 32.23 -14.40
N ASN A 43 -9.56 31.05 -14.89
CA ASN A 43 -8.39 30.84 -15.74
C ASN A 43 -8.70 30.96 -17.24
N ASN A 44 -9.79 31.63 -17.62
CA ASN A 44 -10.22 31.86 -19.00
C ASN A 44 -10.50 30.57 -19.80
N ILE A 45 -10.91 29.50 -19.12
CA ILE A 45 -11.35 28.24 -19.75
C ILE A 45 -12.89 28.16 -19.61
N PRO A 46 -13.66 28.42 -20.68
CA PRO A 46 -15.12 28.32 -20.64
C PRO A 46 -15.56 26.90 -20.30
N CYS A 47 -16.29 26.74 -19.20
CA CYS A 47 -16.72 25.43 -18.71
C CYS A 47 -18.13 25.51 -18.11
N THR A 48 -19.02 24.63 -18.57
CA THR A 48 -20.33 24.40 -17.95
C THR A 48 -20.23 23.29 -16.91
N LEU A 49 -21.14 23.25 -15.95
CA LEU A 49 -21.09 22.25 -14.86
C LEU A 49 -21.08 20.81 -15.38
N SER A 50 -21.80 20.52 -16.48
CA SER A 50 -21.84 19.20 -17.12
C SER A 50 -20.54 18.83 -17.85
N LYS A 51 -19.70 19.82 -18.20
CA LYS A 51 -18.41 19.62 -18.86
C LYS A 51 -17.22 19.68 -17.91
N VAL A 52 -17.46 19.83 -16.60
CA VAL A 52 -16.37 19.82 -15.61
C VAL A 52 -15.57 18.52 -15.74
N PRO A 53 -14.24 18.59 -15.95
CA PRO A 53 -13.40 17.42 -16.00
C PRO A 53 -13.12 16.90 -14.59
N ASN A 54 -13.07 15.59 -14.44
CA ASN A 54 -12.62 14.91 -13.24
C ASN A 54 -11.08 14.86 -13.29
N ILE A 55 -10.44 15.87 -12.68
CA ILE A 55 -8.98 15.98 -12.59
C ILE A 55 -8.50 15.36 -11.28
N ALA A 56 -7.55 14.42 -11.35
CA ALA A 56 -6.89 13.83 -10.20
C ALA A 56 -5.44 14.31 -10.09
N ILE A 57 -5.02 14.76 -8.90
CA ILE A 57 -3.62 14.96 -8.55
C ILE A 57 -3.09 13.69 -7.88
N LEU A 58 -1.95 13.18 -8.34
CA LEU A 58 -1.30 12.01 -7.75
C LEU A 58 0.08 12.39 -7.24
N GLY A 59 0.36 12.05 -5.98
CA GLY A 59 1.68 12.16 -5.36
C GLY A 59 2.32 10.80 -5.15
N SER A 60 3.49 10.60 -5.76
CA SER A 60 4.28 9.37 -5.62
C SER A 60 4.91 9.26 -4.21
N GLY A 61 5.52 8.11 -3.89
CA GLY A 61 6.22 7.92 -2.63
C GLY A 61 7.67 8.42 -2.66
N GLY A 62 8.29 8.50 -1.47
CA GLY A 62 9.65 9.03 -1.31
C GLY A 62 9.97 9.65 0.04
N GLY A 63 9.25 9.29 1.11
CA GLY A 63 9.47 9.84 2.44
C GLY A 63 9.37 11.36 2.53
N GLU A 64 10.25 11.99 3.30
CA GLU A 64 10.26 13.43 3.50
C GLU A 64 10.44 14.22 2.19
N ARG A 65 11.20 13.67 1.22
CA ARG A 65 11.30 14.27 -0.13
C ARG A 65 9.94 14.39 -0.80
N ALA A 66 9.13 13.32 -0.76
CA ALA A 66 7.80 13.34 -1.37
C ALA A 66 6.84 14.24 -0.59
N MET A 67 6.92 14.23 0.74
CA MET A 67 6.12 15.11 1.59
C MET A 67 6.35 16.59 1.25
N VAL A 68 7.61 17.03 1.25
CA VAL A 68 7.98 18.43 1.00
C VAL A 68 7.82 18.77 -0.49
N GLY A 69 8.16 17.84 -1.39
CA GLY A 69 7.98 18.01 -2.83
C GLY A 69 6.52 18.23 -3.21
N LEU A 70 5.61 17.40 -2.69
CA LEU A 70 4.18 17.58 -2.91
C LEU A 70 3.68 18.91 -2.36
N LEU A 71 4.12 19.32 -1.16
CA LEU A 71 3.75 20.61 -0.59
C LEU A 71 4.18 21.77 -1.50
N GLY A 72 5.41 21.73 -2.03
CA GLY A 72 5.91 22.75 -2.96
C GLY A 72 5.12 22.81 -4.26
N SER A 73 4.81 21.67 -4.86
CA SER A 73 3.99 21.60 -6.07
C SER A 73 2.56 22.12 -5.82
N LEU A 74 1.91 21.71 -4.72
CA LEU A 74 0.57 22.18 -4.37
C LEU A 74 0.56 23.68 -4.03
N SER A 75 1.58 24.18 -3.31
CA SER A 75 1.74 25.61 -3.02
C SER A 75 1.78 26.41 -4.32
N GLN A 76 2.63 26.00 -5.27
CA GLN A 76 2.71 26.70 -6.55
C GLN A 76 1.41 26.58 -7.37
N MET A 77 0.73 25.43 -7.35
CA MET A 77 -0.58 25.29 -7.99
C MET A 77 -1.62 26.23 -7.39
N GLY A 78 -1.60 26.42 -6.06
CA GLY A 78 -2.46 27.37 -5.36
C GLY A 78 -2.17 28.81 -5.76
N GLU A 79 -0.90 29.23 -5.76
CA GLU A 79 -0.48 30.56 -6.23
C GLU A 79 -0.82 30.81 -7.70
N ALA A 80 -0.70 29.78 -8.53
CA ALA A 80 -1.05 29.84 -9.95
C ALA A 80 -2.57 29.85 -10.20
N GLY A 81 -3.39 29.65 -9.15
CA GLY A 81 -4.85 29.59 -9.24
C GLY A 81 -5.37 28.32 -9.89
N LEU A 82 -4.60 27.22 -9.86
CA LEU A 82 -4.88 25.93 -10.51
C LEU A 82 -5.34 24.85 -9.54
N LEU A 83 -5.00 24.95 -8.25
CA LEU A 83 -5.25 23.88 -7.29
C LEU A 83 -6.75 23.55 -7.16
N ASP A 84 -7.61 24.57 -7.25
CA ASP A 84 -9.06 24.38 -7.20
C ASP A 84 -9.65 23.67 -8.42
N ALA A 85 -8.87 23.43 -9.48
CA ALA A 85 -9.30 22.63 -10.62
C ALA A 85 -9.28 21.11 -10.33
N ALA A 86 -8.59 20.68 -9.26
CA ALA A 86 -8.51 19.27 -8.89
C ALA A 86 -9.78 18.81 -8.17
N LEU A 87 -10.32 17.67 -8.64
CA LEU A 87 -11.46 17.00 -8.04
C LEU A 87 -11.02 15.94 -7.03
N TYR A 88 -9.91 15.23 -7.32
CA TYR A 88 -9.33 14.21 -6.44
C TYR A 88 -7.87 14.54 -6.12
N MET A 89 -7.41 14.11 -4.95
CA MET A 89 -6.00 14.04 -4.64
C MET A 89 -5.68 12.70 -4.01
N SER A 90 -4.71 11.98 -4.58
CA SER A 90 -4.29 10.68 -4.09
C SER A 90 -2.80 10.63 -3.82
N GLY A 91 -2.40 9.88 -2.81
CA GLY A 91 -0.99 9.73 -2.44
C GLY A 91 -0.63 8.34 -1.95
N VAL A 92 0.65 7.99 -2.11
CA VAL A 92 1.31 6.86 -1.45
C VAL A 92 2.48 7.36 -0.61
N SER A 93 2.86 6.62 0.44
CA SER A 93 4.05 6.90 1.25
C SER A 93 4.15 8.38 1.67
N GLY A 94 5.31 9.01 1.57
CA GLY A 94 5.55 10.40 1.99
C GLY A 94 4.55 11.45 1.47
N SER A 95 3.96 11.27 0.28
CA SER A 95 2.89 12.18 -0.21
C SER A 95 1.67 12.19 0.71
N THR A 96 1.33 11.04 1.31
CA THR A 96 0.23 10.94 2.29
C THR A 96 0.48 11.78 3.54
N TRP A 97 1.75 11.99 3.91
CA TRP A 97 2.10 12.82 5.06
C TRP A 97 1.79 14.30 4.81
N CYS A 98 2.07 14.76 3.59
CA CYS A 98 1.69 16.09 3.13
C CYS A 98 0.17 16.24 3.08
N MET A 99 -0.53 15.26 2.47
CA MET A 99 -2.00 15.27 2.43
C MET A 99 -2.60 15.36 3.83
N ALA A 100 -2.27 14.44 4.73
CA ALA A 100 -2.78 14.45 6.11
C ALA A 100 -2.54 15.79 6.83
N SER A 101 -1.40 16.42 6.57
CA SER A 101 -1.07 17.73 7.14
C SER A 101 -1.95 18.87 6.62
N LEU A 102 -2.37 18.81 5.37
CA LEU A 102 -3.20 19.81 4.72
C LEU A 102 -4.68 19.65 5.09
N TYR A 103 -5.18 18.42 5.07
CA TYR A 103 -6.57 18.10 5.42
C TYR A 103 -6.90 18.24 6.92
N GLU A 104 -5.94 18.59 7.77
CA GLU A 104 -6.25 18.99 9.15
C GLU A 104 -7.23 20.18 9.21
N LYS A 105 -7.16 21.08 8.22
CA LYS A 105 -8.03 22.26 8.14
C LYS A 105 -8.91 22.19 6.90
N ALA A 106 -10.21 22.35 7.11
CA ALA A 106 -11.19 22.51 6.05
C ALA A 106 -10.89 23.68 5.11
N ASN A 107 -11.10 23.48 3.81
CA ASN A 107 -10.93 24.48 2.75
C ASN A 107 -9.47 24.95 2.59
N TRP A 108 -8.49 24.09 2.93
CA TRP A 108 -7.07 24.41 2.79
C TRP A 108 -6.68 24.68 1.33
N SER A 109 -7.35 24.07 0.34
CA SER A 109 -6.95 24.18 -1.07
C SER A 109 -7.14 25.59 -1.65
N SER A 110 -7.98 26.41 -1.01
CA SER A 110 -8.18 27.82 -1.35
C SER A 110 -7.51 28.78 -0.32
N ASP A 111 -6.87 28.24 0.73
CA ASP A 111 -6.24 29.00 1.81
C ASP A 111 -4.71 28.86 1.76
N MET A 112 -4.07 29.76 1.02
CA MET A 112 -2.60 29.79 0.89
C MET A 112 -1.90 30.02 2.24
N GLU A 113 -2.57 30.61 3.22
CA GLU A 113 -1.99 30.78 4.56
C GLU A 113 -1.88 29.43 5.26
N GLN A 114 -2.87 28.55 5.10
CA GLN A 114 -2.79 27.19 5.65
C GLN A 114 -1.62 26.40 5.06
N ILE A 115 -1.37 26.52 3.75
CA ILE A 115 -0.21 25.87 3.11
C ILE A 115 1.10 26.38 3.71
N LYS A 116 1.22 27.68 3.95
CA LYS A 116 2.39 28.28 4.62
C LYS A 116 2.55 27.81 6.06
N VAL A 117 1.46 27.71 6.84
CA VAL A 117 1.50 27.17 8.21
C VAL A 117 2.05 25.74 8.22
N VAL A 118 1.66 24.91 7.25
CA VAL A 118 2.20 23.55 7.12
C VAL A 118 3.68 23.57 6.72
N ALA A 119 4.10 24.46 5.80
CA ALA A 119 5.49 24.63 5.42
C ALA A 119 6.38 25.06 6.61
N GLU A 120 5.94 26.07 7.36
CA GLU A 120 6.59 26.55 8.59
C GLU A 120 6.72 25.44 9.62
N ARG A 121 5.66 24.62 9.79
CA ARG A 121 5.70 23.48 10.69
C ARG A 121 6.71 22.42 10.24
N PHE A 122 6.79 22.11 8.95
CA PHE A 122 7.81 21.17 8.45
C PHE A 122 9.22 21.70 8.71
N GLY A 123 9.46 22.99 8.43
CA GLY A 123 10.76 23.64 8.62
C GLY A 123 11.20 23.73 10.09
N HIS A 124 10.31 24.19 10.96
CA HIS A 124 10.67 24.67 12.30
C HIS A 124 9.92 23.99 13.45
N GLY A 125 8.96 23.11 13.14
CA GLY A 125 8.22 22.36 14.14
C GLY A 125 9.08 21.29 14.81
N SER A 126 8.63 20.83 15.97
CA SER A 126 9.22 19.69 16.66
C SER A 126 8.19 18.97 17.53
N VAL A 127 8.42 17.68 17.76
CA VAL A 127 7.71 16.88 18.75
C VAL A 127 8.75 16.24 19.66
N SER A 128 8.60 16.43 20.97
CA SER A 128 9.59 15.90 21.91
C SER A 128 9.63 14.37 21.86
N LEU A 129 10.79 13.77 22.16
CA LEU A 129 10.89 12.30 22.30
C LEU A 129 9.93 11.78 23.38
N LYS A 130 9.74 12.54 24.46
CA LYS A 130 8.80 12.21 25.54
C LYS A 130 7.37 12.07 25.00
N ASP A 131 6.88 13.04 24.22
CA ASP A 131 5.52 12.99 23.67
C ASP A 131 5.36 11.83 22.68
N ARG A 132 6.38 11.54 21.87
CA ARG A 132 6.41 10.39 20.95
C ARG A 132 6.34 9.05 21.69
N VAL A 133 7.12 8.90 22.76
CA VAL A 133 7.13 7.71 23.63
C VAL A 133 5.77 7.54 24.31
N TRP A 134 5.20 8.61 24.87
CA TRP A 134 3.86 8.55 25.49
C TRP A 134 2.77 8.18 24.49
N HIS A 135 2.88 8.65 23.25
CA HIS A 135 1.97 8.24 22.18
C HIS A 135 2.12 6.75 21.85
N LEU A 136 3.36 6.22 21.81
CA LEU A 136 3.61 4.79 21.62
C LEU A 136 3.05 3.94 22.77
N ILE A 137 3.21 4.39 24.02
CA ILE A 137 2.61 3.74 25.20
C ILE A 137 1.07 3.72 25.04
N GLY A 138 0.48 4.79 24.52
CA GLY A 138 -0.94 4.84 24.16
C GLY A 138 -1.34 3.73 23.17
N TYR A 139 -0.59 3.55 22.08
CA TYR A 139 -0.82 2.44 21.15
C TYR A 139 -0.67 1.08 21.80
N TYR A 140 0.38 0.88 22.62
CA TYR A 140 0.59 -0.38 23.33
C TYR A 140 -0.58 -0.74 24.25
N ARG A 141 -1.16 0.24 24.95
CA ARG A 141 -2.34 0.04 25.80
C ARG A 141 -3.62 -0.27 25.02
N ALA A 142 -3.78 0.36 23.86
CA ALA A 142 -5.03 0.30 23.09
C ALA A 142 -5.09 -0.89 22.12
N ASN A 143 -3.94 -1.40 21.68
CA ASN A 143 -3.86 -2.37 20.59
C ASN A 143 -3.40 -3.75 21.07
N ASP A 144 -4.31 -4.72 21.00
CA ASP A 144 -4.02 -6.14 21.31
C ASP A 144 -2.87 -6.72 20.44
N ASN A 145 -2.63 -6.11 19.26
CA ASN A 145 -1.65 -6.56 18.27
C ASN A 145 -0.57 -5.49 18.01
N PHE A 146 0.23 -5.17 19.04
CA PHE A 146 1.36 -4.25 18.93
C PHE A 146 2.39 -4.70 17.88
N SER A 147 2.68 -3.83 16.90
CA SER A 147 3.50 -4.13 15.73
C SER A 147 4.57 -3.07 15.49
N LEU A 148 5.52 -3.35 14.58
CA LEU A 148 6.49 -2.37 14.11
C LEU A 148 5.85 -1.14 13.45
N THR A 149 4.61 -1.26 12.95
CA THR A 149 3.90 -0.10 12.40
C THR A 149 3.54 0.85 13.54
N ASP A 150 3.09 0.37 14.70
CA ASP A 150 2.82 1.21 15.88
C ASP A 150 4.08 1.98 16.31
N VAL A 151 5.22 1.29 16.36
CA VAL A 151 6.54 1.86 16.68
C VAL A 151 6.92 2.96 15.69
N TRP A 152 6.86 2.66 14.38
CA TRP A 152 7.19 3.60 13.33
C TRP A 152 6.26 4.83 13.35
N SER A 153 4.95 4.59 13.46
CA SER A 153 3.91 5.61 13.50
C SER A 153 4.09 6.55 14.68
N ALA A 154 4.43 6.06 15.87
CA ALA A 154 4.56 6.93 17.05
C ALA A 154 5.93 7.60 17.15
N LEU A 155 7.01 6.89 16.81
CA LEU A 155 8.36 7.37 17.06
C LEU A 155 8.98 8.12 15.89
N VAL A 156 8.66 7.78 14.63
CA VAL A 156 9.37 8.37 13.49
C VAL A 156 8.52 9.37 12.72
N VAL A 157 7.27 9.02 12.41
CA VAL A 157 6.39 9.92 11.65
C VAL A 157 6.28 11.31 12.30
N PRO A 158 6.04 11.47 13.62
CA PRO A 158 5.95 12.79 14.25
C PRO A 158 7.29 13.53 14.28
N ALA A 159 8.41 12.83 14.20
CA ALA A 159 9.74 13.44 14.11
C ALA A 159 9.99 14.09 12.74
N ILE A 160 9.32 13.59 11.69
CA ILE A 160 9.41 14.10 10.31
C ILE A 160 8.31 15.13 10.08
N VAL A 161 7.05 14.76 10.30
CA VAL A 161 5.86 15.60 10.09
C VAL A 161 5.77 16.76 11.09
N LYS A 162 6.53 16.66 12.19
CA LYS A 162 6.58 17.61 13.30
C LYS A 162 5.25 17.76 14.04
N LYS A 163 4.44 16.70 14.09
CA LYS A 163 3.15 16.67 14.77
C LYS A 163 2.69 15.25 15.11
N ILE A 164 1.99 15.11 16.23
CA ILE A 164 1.12 13.96 16.54
C ILE A 164 -0.31 14.39 16.24
N ASP A 165 -0.92 13.77 15.24
CA ASP A 165 -2.31 13.99 14.85
C ASP A 165 -3.20 12.85 15.35
N LYS A 166 -4.05 13.17 16.33
CA LYS A 166 -5.02 12.24 16.94
C LYS A 166 -6.40 12.30 16.30
N SER A 167 -6.58 13.11 15.25
CA SER A 167 -7.80 13.10 14.45
C SER A 167 -7.90 11.80 13.66
N THR A 168 -9.08 11.53 13.10
CA THR A 168 -9.35 10.33 12.31
C THR A 168 -9.72 10.71 10.87
N LEU A 169 -9.58 9.77 9.93
CA LEU A 169 -9.86 10.04 8.52
C LEU A 169 -11.36 10.32 8.27
N SER A 170 -12.24 9.68 9.03
CA SER A 170 -13.69 9.93 8.97
C SER A 170 -14.09 11.35 9.39
N ASN A 171 -13.27 12.07 10.17
CA ASN A 171 -13.54 13.48 10.50
C ASN A 171 -13.59 14.38 9.25
N TYR A 172 -13.03 13.93 8.13
CA TYR A 172 -12.96 14.72 6.89
C TYR A 172 -14.21 14.60 6.01
N GLN A 173 -15.24 13.83 6.40
CA GLN A 173 -16.44 13.57 5.59
C GLN A 173 -17.27 14.83 5.26
N THR A 174 -17.49 15.71 6.23
CA THR A 174 -18.51 16.79 6.13
C THR A 174 -17.95 18.20 6.02
N CYS A 175 -16.65 18.38 6.25
CA CYS A 175 -16.05 19.71 6.38
C CYS A 175 -15.12 20.10 5.22
N HIS A 176 -14.84 19.15 4.31
CA HIS A 176 -13.84 19.31 3.26
C HIS A 176 -14.39 19.29 1.85
N ASP A 177 -15.71 19.38 1.64
CA ASP A 177 -16.33 19.31 0.30
C ASP A 177 -15.84 20.38 -0.70
N LYS A 178 -15.08 21.37 -0.22
CA LYS A 178 -14.37 22.36 -1.04
C LYS A 178 -12.89 22.07 -1.27
N ASP A 179 -12.32 20.99 -0.76
CA ASP A 179 -10.97 20.53 -1.06
C ASP A 179 -11.05 19.36 -2.07
N PRO A 180 -9.98 19.01 -2.82
CA PRO A 180 -9.97 17.77 -3.61
C PRO A 180 -10.30 16.56 -2.73
N TYR A 181 -10.98 15.54 -3.24
CA TYR A 181 -11.32 14.36 -2.46
C TYR A 181 -10.07 13.52 -2.13
N PRO A 182 -9.71 13.31 -0.86
CA PRO A 182 -8.47 12.61 -0.48
C PRO A 182 -8.60 11.10 -0.60
N ILE A 183 -7.61 10.47 -1.24
CA ILE A 183 -7.50 9.01 -1.38
C ILE A 183 -6.10 8.56 -0.95
N TYR A 184 -6.03 7.84 0.17
CA TYR A 184 -4.80 7.23 0.69
C TYR A 184 -4.71 5.80 0.17
N THR A 185 -3.52 5.36 -0.28
CA THR A 185 -3.36 4.02 -0.85
C THR A 185 -2.31 3.22 -0.08
N VAL A 186 -2.69 2.00 0.30
CA VAL A 186 -1.83 0.97 0.89
C VAL A 186 -1.99 -0.30 0.07
N ILE A 187 -1.15 -1.30 0.33
CA ILE A 187 -1.29 -2.62 -0.29
C ILE A 187 -1.51 -3.69 0.75
N ASN A 188 -2.30 -4.69 0.38
CA ASN A 188 -2.38 -5.95 1.10
C ASN A 188 -1.14 -6.78 0.75
N GLN A 189 -0.30 -6.97 1.76
CA GLN A 189 0.96 -7.68 1.64
C GLN A 189 0.78 -9.15 1.27
N ASP A 190 -0.23 -9.82 1.85
CA ASP A 190 -0.51 -11.23 1.58
C ASP A 190 -0.93 -11.40 0.11
N CYS A 191 -1.81 -10.53 -0.38
CA CYS A 191 -2.21 -10.52 -1.79
C CYS A 191 -1.04 -10.27 -2.74
N LYS A 192 -0.14 -9.35 -2.40
CA LYS A 192 1.08 -9.09 -3.17
C LYS A 192 1.94 -10.35 -3.30
N TYR A 193 2.21 -11.05 -2.19
CA TYR A 193 3.01 -12.29 -2.22
C TYR A 193 2.32 -13.42 -2.99
N GLU A 194 1.00 -13.45 -2.97
CA GLU A 194 0.20 -14.44 -3.67
C GLU A 194 -0.12 -14.05 -5.13
N HIS A 195 0.40 -12.90 -5.59
CA HIS A 195 0.17 -12.33 -6.93
C HIS A 195 -1.33 -12.11 -7.24
N LEU A 196 -2.11 -11.76 -6.23
CA LEU A 196 -3.54 -11.41 -6.32
C LEU A 196 -3.72 -9.94 -6.69
N GLN A 197 -3.41 -9.58 -7.93
CA GLN A 197 -3.38 -8.18 -8.41
C GLN A 197 -4.67 -7.39 -8.08
N ARG A 198 -5.86 -8.00 -8.25
CA ARG A 198 -7.15 -7.35 -7.99
C ARG A 198 -7.41 -7.04 -6.51
N GLU A 199 -6.82 -7.81 -5.61
CA GLU A 199 -6.98 -7.67 -4.18
C GLU A 199 -5.75 -7.09 -3.49
N THR A 200 -4.78 -6.60 -4.27
CA THR A 200 -3.55 -6.05 -3.73
C THR A 200 -3.71 -4.60 -3.32
N PHE A 201 -4.36 -3.77 -4.13
CA PHE A 201 -4.53 -2.34 -3.85
C PHE A 201 -5.72 -2.10 -2.92
N PHE A 202 -5.46 -1.38 -1.83
CA PHE A 202 -6.44 -1.02 -0.82
C PHE A 202 -6.45 0.50 -0.64
N GLU A 203 -7.61 1.12 -0.86
CA GLU A 203 -7.79 2.55 -0.70
C GLU A 203 -8.46 2.88 0.63
N LEU A 204 -8.09 4.03 1.20
CA LEU A 204 -8.76 4.64 2.34
C LEU A 204 -9.16 6.06 1.97
N THR A 205 -10.44 6.35 2.13
CA THR A 205 -11.03 7.68 1.92
C THR A 205 -11.73 8.12 3.21
N PRO A 206 -12.21 9.36 3.33
CA PRO A 206 -13.02 9.75 4.49
C PRO A 206 -14.28 8.90 4.68
N HIS A 207 -14.78 8.26 3.63
CA HIS A 207 -16.09 7.59 3.64
C HIS A 207 -15.99 6.06 3.64
N GLU A 208 -15.07 5.50 2.86
CA GLU A 208 -14.90 4.04 2.77
C GLU A 208 -13.42 3.64 2.70
N ALA A 209 -13.14 2.44 3.22
CA ALA A 209 -11.84 1.79 3.14
C ALA A 209 -12.04 0.39 2.54
N GLY A 210 -11.27 0.04 1.51
CA GLY A 210 -11.53 -1.20 0.81
C GLY A 210 -10.63 -1.52 -0.38
N TYR A 211 -10.87 -2.69 -0.95
CA TYR A 211 -10.16 -3.19 -2.13
C TYR A 211 -10.74 -2.57 -3.40
N THR A 212 -9.94 -1.73 -4.04
CA THR A 212 -10.38 -0.91 -5.18
C THR A 212 -10.97 -1.74 -6.31
N LEU A 213 -10.26 -2.80 -6.74
CA LEU A 213 -10.66 -3.58 -7.90
C LEU A 213 -11.62 -4.72 -7.56
N ALA A 214 -11.60 -5.22 -6.32
CA ALA A 214 -12.56 -6.23 -5.85
C ALA A 214 -13.93 -5.64 -5.47
N GLY A 215 -14.02 -4.31 -5.31
CA GLY A 215 -15.28 -3.64 -4.96
C GLY A 215 -15.74 -3.97 -3.54
N ALA A 216 -14.81 -4.19 -2.61
CA ALA A 216 -15.10 -4.66 -1.26
C ALA A 216 -14.69 -3.61 -0.23
N PHE A 217 -15.68 -2.96 0.39
CA PHE A 217 -15.50 -1.78 1.21
C PHE A 217 -16.20 -1.87 2.56
N VAL A 218 -15.63 -1.19 3.55
CA VAL A 218 -16.26 -0.88 4.84
C VAL A 218 -16.27 0.63 5.04
N GLU A 219 -17.17 1.15 5.88
CA GLU A 219 -17.04 2.56 6.28
C GLU A 219 -15.73 2.78 7.03
N THR A 220 -15.05 3.89 6.75
CA THR A 220 -13.70 4.18 7.26
C THR A 220 -13.62 4.13 8.78
N ALA A 221 -14.66 4.60 9.48
CA ALA A 221 -14.72 4.58 10.95
C ALA A 221 -14.68 3.16 11.56
N TYR A 222 -15.01 2.13 10.79
CA TYR A 222 -14.95 0.74 11.23
C TYR A 222 -13.74 -0.02 10.71
N PHE A 223 -12.88 0.61 9.90
CA PHE A 223 -11.61 -0.01 9.51
C PHE A 223 -10.76 -0.31 10.75
N GLY A 224 -10.31 -1.56 10.89
CA GLY A 224 -9.65 -2.07 12.10
C GLY A 224 -10.58 -2.80 13.08
N SER A 225 -11.90 -2.68 12.94
CA SER A 225 -12.88 -3.44 13.74
C SER A 225 -12.93 -4.91 13.36
N ILE A 226 -13.58 -5.75 14.19
CA ILE A 226 -13.71 -7.19 13.94
C ILE A 226 -15.03 -7.49 13.25
N PHE A 227 -14.95 -8.15 12.10
CA PHE A 227 -16.10 -8.60 11.31
C PHE A 227 -16.17 -10.13 11.28
N ASN A 228 -17.39 -10.67 11.27
CA ASN A 228 -17.68 -12.08 11.01
C ASN A 228 -18.81 -12.18 10.00
N LYS A 229 -18.54 -12.75 8.84
CA LYS A 229 -19.53 -12.87 7.76
C LYS A 229 -20.14 -11.51 7.42
N GLY A 230 -19.30 -10.48 7.25
CA GLY A 230 -19.68 -9.12 6.86
C GLY A 230 -20.47 -8.37 7.93
N VAL A 231 -20.66 -8.98 9.10
CA VAL A 231 -21.34 -8.39 10.25
C VAL A 231 -20.28 -7.88 11.21
N LEU A 232 -20.37 -6.61 11.58
CA LEU A 232 -19.57 -6.01 12.64
C LEU A 232 -19.84 -6.73 13.97
N THR A 233 -18.84 -7.38 14.54
CA THR A 233 -18.96 -8.14 15.80
C THR A 233 -18.36 -7.41 16.99
N LYS A 234 -17.21 -6.76 16.81
CA LYS A 234 -16.56 -5.96 17.84
C LYS A 234 -16.08 -4.65 17.21
N PRO A 235 -16.79 -3.53 17.43
CA PRO A 235 -16.28 -2.22 17.05
C PRO A 235 -14.98 -1.95 17.80
N LYS A 236 -14.00 -1.41 17.08
CA LYS A 236 -12.77 -0.85 17.64
C LYS A 236 -12.72 0.65 17.35
N PRO A 237 -12.00 1.45 18.15
CA PRO A 237 -11.72 2.83 17.79
C PRO A 237 -11.07 2.91 16.41
N GLU A 238 -11.47 3.89 15.60
CA GLU A 238 -10.81 4.20 14.34
C GLU A 238 -9.34 4.57 14.61
N MET A 239 -8.45 4.16 13.72
CA MET A 239 -7.06 4.57 13.79
C MET A 239 -6.92 6.08 13.60
N ASP A 240 -5.97 6.68 14.31
CA ASP A 240 -5.68 8.11 14.12
C ASP A 240 -4.85 8.36 12.84
N MET A 241 -4.78 9.63 12.44
CA MET A 241 -4.03 10.06 11.27
C MET A 241 -2.53 9.82 11.41
N THR A 242 -1.97 9.85 12.62
CA THR A 242 -0.55 9.50 12.87
C THR A 242 -0.30 8.04 12.51
N TYR A 243 -1.20 7.13 12.90
CA TYR A 243 -1.13 5.73 12.54
C TYR A 243 -1.30 5.52 11.03
N LEU A 244 -2.29 6.18 10.40
CA LEU A 244 -2.49 6.10 8.95
C LEU A 244 -1.26 6.59 8.18
N GLN A 245 -0.63 7.69 8.59
CA GLN A 245 0.62 8.18 7.99
C GLN A 245 1.75 7.15 8.13
N GLY A 246 1.86 6.49 9.28
CA GLY A 246 2.86 5.44 9.46
C GLY A 246 2.55 4.14 8.74
N LEU A 247 1.27 3.79 8.55
CA LEU A 247 0.85 2.68 7.69
C LEU A 247 1.20 2.96 6.23
N CYS A 248 0.80 4.13 5.72
CA CYS A 248 1.10 4.56 4.35
C CYS A 248 2.60 4.68 4.09
N GLY A 249 3.41 5.05 5.09
CA GLY A 249 4.86 5.22 4.99
C GLY A 249 5.69 4.09 5.58
N SER A 250 5.12 2.89 5.75
CA SER A 250 5.77 1.78 6.46
C SER A 250 7.04 1.24 5.78
N ALA A 251 7.31 1.57 4.51
CA ALA A 251 8.55 1.22 3.83
C ALA A 251 9.79 1.79 4.54
N LEU A 252 9.62 2.93 5.22
CA LEU A 252 10.68 3.63 5.93
C LEU A 252 10.88 3.15 7.37
N ALA A 253 10.12 2.16 7.83
CA ALA A 253 10.24 1.54 9.16
C ALA A 253 11.53 0.72 9.32
N ASP A 254 12.67 1.29 8.94
CA ASP A 254 13.98 0.68 8.88
C ASP A 254 14.55 0.34 10.27
N LYS A 255 15.30 -0.77 10.34
CA LYS A 255 15.87 -1.27 11.59
C LYS A 255 16.88 -0.29 12.19
N GLU A 256 17.78 0.24 11.37
CA GLU A 256 18.83 1.16 11.83
C GLU A 256 18.20 2.46 12.36
N VAL A 257 17.20 3.00 11.66
CA VAL A 257 16.48 4.21 12.08
C VAL A 257 15.80 4.02 13.45
N ILE A 258 15.10 2.89 13.65
CA ILE A 258 14.43 2.64 14.93
C ILE A 258 15.46 2.40 16.06
N LEU A 259 16.56 1.68 15.78
CA LEU A 259 17.62 1.47 16.77
C LEU A 259 18.27 2.78 17.22
N LYS A 260 18.48 3.74 16.32
CA LYS A 260 18.97 5.09 16.67
C LYS A 260 18.02 5.79 17.65
N ILE A 261 16.71 5.69 17.43
CA ILE A 261 15.73 6.29 18.34
C ILE A 261 15.67 5.56 19.68
N LEU A 262 15.80 4.24 19.71
CA LEU A 262 15.91 3.49 20.95
C LEU A 262 17.15 3.92 21.76
N LYS A 263 18.28 4.15 21.08
CA LYS A 263 19.47 4.72 21.72
C LYS A 263 19.21 6.12 22.29
N GLU A 264 18.60 7.01 21.51
CA GLU A 264 18.21 8.35 21.99
C GLU A 264 17.25 8.27 23.19
N TRP A 265 16.35 7.29 23.22
CA TRP A 265 15.43 7.09 24.34
C TRP A 265 16.17 6.66 25.61
N LEU A 266 17.11 5.72 25.51
CA LEU A 266 17.95 5.31 26.64
C LEU A 266 18.81 6.46 27.18
N GLU A 267 19.36 7.30 26.30
CA GLU A 267 20.23 8.42 26.69
C GLU A 267 19.44 9.67 27.14
N GLY A 268 18.25 9.87 26.59
CA GLY A 268 17.50 11.12 26.64
C GLY A 268 16.30 11.12 27.60
N GLY A 269 15.66 9.95 27.80
CA GLY A 269 14.45 9.80 28.61
C GLY A 269 14.70 10.06 30.10
N GLU A 270 13.78 10.77 30.76
CA GLU A 270 13.94 11.14 32.19
C GLU A 270 14.08 9.91 33.09
N ASN A 271 13.20 8.92 32.93
CA ASN A 271 13.25 7.65 33.67
C ASN A 271 14.48 6.81 33.27
N MET A 272 14.82 6.77 31.99
CA MET A 272 16.00 6.04 31.49
C MET A 272 17.31 6.61 32.05
N LYS A 273 17.43 7.94 32.12
CA LYS A 273 18.58 8.63 32.73
C LYS A 273 18.75 8.29 34.21
N ALA A 274 17.64 8.20 34.95
CA ALA A 274 17.67 7.81 36.36
C ALA A 274 18.17 6.35 36.53
N LEU A 275 17.96 5.50 35.53
CA LEU A 275 18.36 4.10 35.50
C LEU A 275 19.65 3.82 34.72
N LYS A 276 20.41 4.83 34.30
CA LYS A 276 21.61 4.65 33.47
C LYS A 276 22.66 3.68 34.07
N ASP A 277 22.72 3.61 35.40
CA ASP A 277 23.65 2.77 36.16
C ASP A 277 23.05 1.40 36.52
N HIS A 278 21.78 1.16 36.16
CA HIS A 278 21.11 -0.12 36.35
C HIS A 278 21.63 -1.14 35.34
N LYS A 279 22.10 -2.30 35.82
CA LYS A 279 22.72 -3.33 34.99
C LYS A 279 21.82 -3.83 33.86
N GLY A 280 20.51 -3.90 34.08
CA GLY A 280 19.53 -4.28 33.06
C GLY A 280 19.45 -3.25 31.93
N VAL A 281 19.38 -1.96 32.28
CA VAL A 281 19.34 -0.86 31.30
C VAL A 281 20.68 -0.72 30.57
N GLN A 282 21.80 -0.92 31.25
CA GLN A 282 23.13 -0.99 30.62
C GLN A 282 23.23 -2.14 29.61
N LEU A 283 22.65 -3.30 29.93
CA LEU A 283 22.62 -4.44 29.01
C LEU A 283 21.80 -4.09 27.77
N LEU A 284 20.59 -3.54 27.93
CA LEU A 284 19.75 -3.09 26.81
C LEU A 284 20.48 -2.08 25.91
N SER A 285 21.13 -1.08 26.52
CA SER A 285 21.93 -0.10 25.78
C SER A 285 23.06 -0.75 25.00
N THR A 286 23.78 -1.67 25.63
CA THR A 286 24.90 -2.38 24.99
C THR A 286 24.44 -3.26 23.83
N VAL A 287 23.30 -3.97 23.93
CA VAL A 287 22.78 -4.77 22.81
C VAL A 287 22.22 -3.92 21.67
N VAL A 288 21.64 -2.74 21.96
CA VAL A 288 21.27 -1.77 20.92
C VAL A 288 22.52 -1.27 20.19
N ASP A 289 23.57 -0.91 20.93
CA ASP A 289 24.84 -0.47 20.35
C ASP A 289 25.53 -1.56 19.53
N LEU A 290 25.49 -2.81 19.98
CA LEU A 290 25.99 -3.95 19.19
C LEU A 290 25.25 -4.07 17.86
N GLN A 291 23.92 -3.94 17.87
CA GLN A 291 23.12 -3.99 16.65
C GLN A 291 23.40 -2.79 15.73
N LEU A 292 23.58 -1.59 16.26
CA LEU A 292 24.00 -0.42 15.46
C LEU A 292 25.42 -0.58 14.92
N CYS A 293 26.32 -1.22 15.67
CA CYS A 293 27.68 -1.51 15.23
C CYS A 293 27.69 -2.43 14.01
N GLN A 294 26.75 -3.39 13.91
CA GLN A 294 26.58 -4.24 12.73
C GLN A 294 26.24 -3.44 11.46
N HIS A 295 25.50 -2.32 11.60
CA HIS A 295 25.13 -1.45 10.49
C HIS A 295 26.23 -0.45 10.13
N THR A 296 26.91 0.10 11.13
CA THR A 296 27.95 1.15 10.96
C THR A 296 29.34 0.58 10.68
N GLY A 297 29.56 -0.72 10.92
CA GLY A 297 30.85 -1.38 10.74
C GLY A 297 31.90 -0.98 11.78
N CYS A 298 31.46 -0.53 12.96
CA CYS A 298 32.32 -0.17 14.09
C CYS A 298 33.05 -1.40 14.67
N ASP A 299 33.99 -1.21 15.60
CA ASP A 299 34.63 -2.33 16.31
C ASP A 299 33.74 -2.81 17.48
N PRO A 300 33.21 -4.05 17.44
CA PRO A 300 32.33 -4.54 18.49
C PRO A 300 33.07 -4.97 19.76
N ALA A 301 34.40 -5.13 19.76
CA ALA A 301 35.13 -5.75 20.86
C ALA A 301 34.86 -5.15 22.25
N PRO A 302 34.83 -3.81 22.44
CA PRO A 302 34.49 -3.21 23.74
C PRO A 302 33.07 -3.54 24.19
N LEU A 303 32.12 -3.52 23.25
CA LEU A 303 30.70 -3.81 23.51
C LEU A 303 30.49 -5.28 23.87
N LEU A 304 31.24 -6.20 23.25
CA LEU A 304 31.19 -7.63 23.56
C LEU A 304 31.68 -7.93 24.98
N GLN A 305 32.77 -7.28 25.40
CA GLN A 305 33.26 -7.40 26.76
C GLN A 305 32.19 -6.96 27.76
N THR A 306 31.63 -5.75 27.59
CA THR A 306 30.59 -5.22 28.47
C THR A 306 29.34 -6.11 28.47
N ALA A 307 28.88 -6.57 27.31
CA ALA A 307 27.70 -7.44 27.22
C ALA A 307 27.92 -8.77 27.97
N ASN A 308 29.06 -9.41 27.80
CA ASN A 308 29.38 -10.67 28.48
C ASN A 308 29.50 -10.52 30.01
N GLU A 309 30.04 -9.40 30.49
CA GLU A 309 30.07 -9.08 31.93
C GLU A 309 28.66 -8.93 32.51
N LEU A 310 27.75 -8.28 31.78
CA LEU A 310 26.36 -8.06 32.18
C LEU A 310 25.48 -9.33 32.05
N LEU A 311 25.83 -10.25 31.15
CA LEU A 311 25.15 -11.53 30.94
C LEU A 311 25.58 -12.64 31.89
N LEU A 312 26.58 -12.41 32.74
CA LEU A 312 27.13 -13.46 33.61
C LEU A 312 26.04 -14.10 34.50
N GLY A 313 25.83 -15.41 34.32
CA GLY A 313 24.80 -16.19 35.02
C GLY A 313 23.36 -16.03 34.49
N LYS A 314 23.16 -15.33 33.36
CA LYS A 314 21.86 -15.22 32.70
C LYS A 314 21.62 -16.39 31.74
N MET A 315 20.43 -16.95 31.82
CA MET A 315 19.99 -18.09 31.00
C MET A 315 19.12 -17.60 29.84
N GLY A 316 19.29 -18.19 28.67
CA GLY A 316 18.49 -17.95 27.48
C GLY A 316 17.14 -18.63 27.54
N LEU A 317 16.33 -18.40 26.51
CA LEU A 317 14.97 -18.96 26.38
C LEU A 317 14.96 -20.49 26.27
N ASP A 318 16.05 -21.08 25.77
CA ASP A 318 16.27 -22.52 25.65
C ASP A 318 16.95 -23.14 26.88
N GLY A 319 17.23 -22.33 27.91
CA GLY A 319 17.96 -22.77 29.09
C GLY A 319 19.47 -22.94 28.87
N SER A 320 20.06 -22.39 27.81
CA SER A 320 21.51 -22.29 27.68
C SER A 320 22.03 -21.06 28.44
N MET A 321 23.30 -21.04 28.84
CA MET A 321 23.94 -19.79 29.27
C MET A 321 24.09 -18.85 28.07
N LEU A 322 23.79 -17.56 28.26
CA LEU A 322 23.98 -16.56 27.21
C LEU A 322 25.42 -16.06 27.21
N GLN A 323 26.04 -16.06 26.03
CA GLN A 323 27.37 -15.50 25.82
C GLN A 323 27.52 -15.08 24.35
N LEU A 324 28.26 -14.00 24.10
CA LEU A 324 28.64 -13.54 22.77
C LEU A 324 30.13 -13.85 22.55
N ASN A 325 30.43 -14.78 21.64
CA ASN A 325 31.81 -15.21 21.38
C ASN A 325 32.09 -15.16 19.88
N PHE A 326 32.67 -14.05 19.43
CA PHE A 326 33.13 -13.89 18.06
C PHE A 326 34.18 -12.79 17.91
N ASP A 327 35.12 -13.04 17.00
CA ASP A 327 36.19 -12.11 16.64
C ASP A 327 35.90 -11.49 15.25
N GLY A 328 36.23 -10.21 15.06
CA GLY A 328 36.17 -9.54 13.75
C GLY A 328 34.79 -9.05 13.29
N LYS A 329 34.70 -8.56 12.04
CA LYS A 329 33.51 -7.88 11.48
C LYS A 329 32.52 -8.83 10.78
N ASN A 330 31.26 -8.73 11.20
CA ASN A 330 30.00 -9.04 10.51
C ASN A 330 29.90 -10.41 9.80
N SER A 331 29.67 -11.50 10.55
CA SER A 331 29.31 -12.82 10.00
C SER A 331 27.85 -13.20 10.30
N ALA A 332 27.29 -14.15 9.52
CA ALA A 332 25.94 -14.67 9.76
C ALA A 332 25.78 -15.28 11.16
N ASP A 333 26.81 -15.94 11.68
CA ASP A 333 26.82 -16.52 13.03
C ASP A 333 26.85 -15.44 14.12
N GLN A 334 27.58 -14.34 13.91
CA GLN A 334 27.56 -13.18 14.81
C GLN A 334 26.16 -12.57 14.88
N ASN A 335 25.51 -12.40 13.72
CA ASN A 335 24.17 -11.85 13.63
C ASN A 335 23.16 -12.71 14.37
N LYS A 336 23.27 -14.04 14.24
CA LYS A 336 22.43 -14.99 14.96
C LYS A 336 22.66 -14.94 16.48
N GLN A 337 23.91 -14.85 16.93
CA GLN A 337 24.22 -14.74 18.36
C GLN A 337 23.67 -13.44 18.96
N ILE A 338 23.93 -12.29 18.32
CA ILE A 338 23.39 -10.99 18.75
C ILE A 338 21.86 -11.04 18.77
N GLN A 339 21.23 -11.59 17.73
CA GLN A 339 19.77 -11.71 17.67
C GLN A 339 19.21 -12.57 18.81
N THR A 340 19.89 -13.68 19.15
CA THR A 340 19.50 -14.59 20.23
C THR A 340 19.59 -13.90 21.59
N VAL A 341 20.72 -13.26 21.86
CA VAL A 341 20.95 -12.51 23.11
C VAL A 341 19.97 -11.36 23.24
N THR A 342 19.75 -10.59 22.17
CA THR A 342 18.77 -9.51 22.15
C THR A 342 17.37 -10.04 22.48
N SER A 343 16.90 -11.10 21.82
CA SER A 343 15.54 -11.60 22.09
C SER A 343 15.40 -12.12 23.51
N ALA A 344 16.42 -12.79 24.06
CA ALA A 344 16.41 -13.20 25.45
C ALA A 344 16.41 -12.00 26.41
N ALA A 345 17.25 -10.99 26.15
CA ALA A 345 17.32 -9.77 26.95
C ALA A 345 16.00 -9.00 26.98
N SER A 346 15.28 -8.92 25.85
CA SER A 346 13.97 -8.27 25.78
C SER A 346 12.87 -9.10 26.46
N LYS A 347 12.84 -10.42 26.26
CA LYS A 347 11.76 -11.29 26.76
C LYS A 347 11.88 -11.64 28.24
N LEU A 348 13.10 -11.79 28.76
CA LEU A 348 13.37 -12.14 30.16
C LEU A 348 13.74 -10.93 31.01
N PHE A 349 13.64 -9.71 30.46
CA PHE A 349 14.08 -8.47 31.11
C PHE A 349 13.58 -8.33 32.56
N PHE A 350 12.27 -8.44 32.79
CA PHE A 350 11.69 -8.28 34.12
C PHE A 350 11.89 -9.48 35.05
N GLU A 351 12.21 -10.66 34.50
CA GLU A 351 12.61 -11.81 35.32
C GLU A 351 14.01 -11.61 35.90
N TRP A 352 14.89 -11.01 35.09
CA TRP A 352 16.27 -10.71 35.46
C TRP A 352 16.42 -9.50 36.37
N ASN A 353 15.44 -8.59 36.38
CA ASN A 353 15.48 -7.29 37.04
C ASN A 353 14.22 -7.06 37.89
N LYS A 354 13.99 -7.94 38.88
CA LYS A 354 12.79 -7.92 39.76
C LYS A 354 12.73 -6.72 40.71
N ASP A 355 13.84 -6.02 40.86
CA ASP A 355 13.99 -4.80 41.65
C ASP A 355 13.30 -3.58 41.02
N LEU A 356 12.96 -3.64 39.73
CA LEU A 356 12.20 -2.60 39.03
C LEU A 356 10.69 -2.71 39.35
N VAL A 357 10.30 -2.15 40.50
CA VAL A 357 8.94 -2.22 41.07
C VAL A 357 8.08 -0.97 40.83
N ASP A 358 8.68 0.16 40.45
CA ASP A 358 7.94 1.37 40.11
C ASP A 358 7.10 1.14 38.85
N LEU A 359 5.78 1.39 38.93
CA LEU A 359 4.83 1.02 37.88
C LEU A 359 4.98 1.86 36.61
N GLU A 360 5.29 3.15 36.74
CA GLU A 360 5.42 4.06 35.59
C GLU A 360 6.71 3.77 34.84
N VAL A 361 7.81 3.63 35.57
CA VAL A 361 9.12 3.23 35.01
C VAL A 361 9.05 1.85 34.37
N ARG A 362 8.33 0.92 34.99
CA ARG A 362 8.17 -0.45 34.48
C ARG A 362 7.38 -0.49 33.18
N GLU A 363 6.33 0.32 33.05
CA GLU A 363 5.56 0.38 31.80
C GLU A 363 6.37 0.98 30.65
N GLU A 364 7.09 2.07 30.90
CA GLU A 364 7.97 2.67 29.90
C GLU A 364 9.05 1.68 29.42
N LEU A 365 9.66 0.95 30.36
CA LEU A 365 10.62 -0.12 30.05
C LEU A 365 9.97 -1.30 29.32
N ASP A 366 8.73 -1.68 29.65
CA ASP A 366 8.02 -2.77 28.96
C ASP A 366 7.81 -2.41 27.49
N VAL A 367 7.33 -1.19 27.21
CA VAL A 367 7.17 -0.71 25.83
C VAL A 367 8.52 -0.63 25.12
N PHE A 368 9.58 -0.19 25.79
CA PHE A 368 10.93 -0.20 25.24
C PHE A 368 11.37 -1.61 24.83
N VAL A 369 11.31 -2.59 25.74
CA VAL A 369 11.80 -3.96 25.45
C VAL A 369 10.95 -4.65 24.40
N LYS A 370 9.62 -4.41 24.39
CA LYS A 370 8.72 -4.91 23.33
C LYS A 370 9.07 -4.31 21.98
N THR A 371 9.36 -3.01 21.93
CA THR A 371 9.80 -2.33 20.72
C THR A 371 11.11 -2.92 20.22
N HIS A 372 12.09 -3.10 21.11
CA HIS A 372 13.39 -3.67 20.79
C HIS A 372 13.30 -5.11 20.26
N ASP A 373 12.47 -5.97 20.88
CA ASP A 373 12.21 -7.34 20.41
C ASP A 373 11.57 -7.34 19.01
N LYS A 374 10.57 -6.48 18.77
CA LYS A 374 9.91 -6.34 17.46
C LYS A 374 10.89 -5.91 16.37
N VAL A 375 11.82 -5.02 16.66
CA VAL A 375 12.88 -4.60 15.73
C VAL A 375 13.84 -5.75 15.45
N ASN A 376 14.15 -6.56 16.47
CA ASN A 376 15.02 -7.73 16.36
C ASN A 376 14.41 -8.88 15.52
N GLU A 377 13.08 -8.99 15.46
CA GLU A 377 12.37 -9.95 14.61
C GLU A 377 12.53 -9.66 13.09
N LYS A 378 12.93 -8.45 12.69
CA LYS A 378 12.94 -7.97 11.29
C LYS A 378 14.14 -8.46 10.42
N SER A 379 14.63 -9.69 10.58
CA SER A 379 15.84 -10.20 9.86
C SER A 379 15.58 -10.72 8.43
N PRO A 380 16.60 -10.75 7.52
CA PRO A 380 16.43 -10.77 6.05
C PRO A 380 16.13 -12.11 5.34
N ASP A 381 15.63 -13.16 6.00
CA ASP A 381 15.52 -14.49 5.38
C ASP A 381 14.10 -15.08 5.42
N LYS A 382 13.37 -14.94 4.32
CA LYS A 382 12.36 -15.93 3.89
C LYS A 382 12.56 -16.25 2.41
N LEU A 383 13.57 -17.09 2.14
CA LEU A 383 13.68 -17.84 0.90
C LEU A 383 12.62 -18.96 0.88
N VAL A 384 11.87 -18.97 -0.21
CA VAL A 384 10.80 -19.91 -0.57
C VAL A 384 11.37 -21.33 -0.69
N GLY A 385 10.78 -22.28 0.04
CA GLY A 385 11.02 -23.71 -0.12
C GLY A 385 9.80 -24.39 -0.76
N GLY A 386 9.94 -24.78 -2.03
CA GLY A 386 8.97 -25.59 -2.75
C GLY A 386 9.06 -27.09 -2.40
N GLY A 387 7.93 -27.79 -2.54
CA GLY A 387 7.84 -29.25 -2.35
C GLY A 387 6.51 -29.84 -2.84
N SER A 388 6.58 -30.43 -4.04
CA SER A 388 5.66 -31.38 -4.71
C SER A 388 4.47 -31.96 -3.92
N LYS A 389 3.22 -31.67 -4.37
CA LYS A 389 1.98 -32.41 -4.01
C LYS A 389 0.91 -32.42 -5.13
N VAL A 390 1.30 -32.43 -6.40
CA VAL A 390 0.38 -32.19 -7.54
C VAL A 390 -0.81 -33.17 -7.60
N GLY A 391 -0.62 -34.45 -7.27
CA GLY A 391 -1.71 -35.45 -7.28
C GLY A 391 -2.70 -35.32 -6.11
N GLU A 392 -2.24 -34.88 -4.94
CA GLU A 392 -3.10 -34.68 -3.74
C GLU A 392 -3.81 -33.31 -3.78
N LEU A 393 -3.18 -32.32 -4.41
CA LEU A 393 -3.75 -31.01 -4.71
C LEU A 393 -4.86 -31.09 -5.76
N LEU A 394 -4.72 -31.92 -6.80
CA LEU A 394 -5.78 -32.08 -7.81
C LEU A 394 -7.06 -32.67 -7.21
N LYS A 395 -6.93 -33.67 -6.33
CA LYS A 395 -8.08 -34.30 -5.66
C LYS A 395 -8.78 -33.34 -4.70
N LYS A 396 -8.01 -32.59 -3.89
CA LYS A 396 -8.55 -31.53 -3.02
C LYS A 396 -9.14 -30.35 -3.79
N PHE A 397 -8.64 -30.08 -4.99
CA PHE A 397 -9.20 -29.07 -5.90
C PHE A 397 -10.54 -29.54 -6.46
N ILE A 398 -10.65 -30.79 -6.93
CA ILE A 398 -11.90 -31.38 -7.43
C ILE A 398 -12.96 -31.47 -6.32
N ASP A 399 -12.63 -32.01 -5.15
CA ASP A 399 -13.56 -32.11 -4.01
C ASP A 399 -14.05 -30.73 -3.54
N ARG A 400 -13.23 -29.68 -3.72
CA ARG A 400 -13.55 -28.29 -3.37
C ARG A 400 -14.40 -27.63 -4.46
N VAL A 401 -14.11 -27.91 -5.72
CA VAL A 401 -14.88 -27.47 -6.88
C VAL A 401 -16.29 -28.08 -6.88
N GLU A 402 -16.45 -29.36 -6.54
CA GLU A 402 -17.77 -30.02 -6.40
C GLU A 402 -18.60 -29.43 -5.25
N LYS A 403 -17.97 -29.07 -4.13
CA LYS A 403 -18.64 -28.44 -2.97
C LYS A 403 -19.10 -27.00 -3.26
N GLU A 404 -18.36 -26.30 -4.10
CA GLU A 404 -18.64 -24.92 -4.51
C GLU A 404 -19.57 -24.86 -5.73
N ALA A 405 -19.62 -25.93 -6.53
CA ALA A 405 -20.50 -26.09 -7.69
C ALA A 405 -21.98 -25.97 -7.32
N VAL A 406 -22.41 -26.37 -6.12
CA VAL A 406 -23.82 -26.30 -5.70
C VAL A 406 -24.38 -24.86 -5.72
N ALA A 407 -23.54 -23.85 -5.49
CA ALA A 407 -23.92 -22.43 -5.60
C ALA A 407 -23.72 -21.86 -7.02
N LEU A 408 -22.84 -22.46 -7.82
CA LEU A 408 -22.49 -22.05 -9.20
C LEU A 408 -23.31 -22.76 -10.30
N GLN A 409 -24.08 -23.81 -9.95
CA GLN A 409 -24.89 -24.63 -10.85
C GLN A 409 -26.05 -23.87 -11.54
N SER A 410 -26.32 -22.63 -11.17
CA SER A 410 -27.28 -21.79 -11.91
C SER A 410 -26.67 -21.08 -13.12
N HIS A 411 -25.34 -20.95 -13.19
CA HIS A 411 -24.64 -20.22 -14.25
C HIS A 411 -24.01 -21.16 -15.30
N ALA A 412 -24.21 -20.86 -16.59
CA ALA A 412 -23.80 -21.74 -17.68
C ALA A 412 -22.26 -21.87 -17.84
N GLY A 413 -21.49 -20.85 -17.45
CA GLY A 413 -20.02 -20.85 -17.59
C GLY A 413 -19.30 -21.86 -16.67
N PRO A 414 -19.43 -21.78 -15.34
CA PRO A 414 -18.85 -22.77 -14.42
C PRO A 414 -19.32 -24.20 -14.70
N ARG A 415 -20.60 -24.39 -15.08
CA ARG A 415 -21.13 -25.69 -15.51
C ARG A 415 -20.40 -26.26 -16.73
N LEU A 416 -20.12 -25.43 -17.73
CA LEU A 416 -19.40 -25.85 -18.93
C LEU A 416 -17.98 -26.34 -18.59
N ILE A 417 -17.25 -25.62 -17.73
CA ILE A 417 -15.90 -26.01 -17.29
C ILE A 417 -15.92 -27.30 -16.49
N LEU A 418 -16.86 -27.41 -15.53
CA LEU A 418 -17.05 -28.61 -14.73
C LEU A 418 -17.26 -29.85 -15.59
N GLN A 419 -18.23 -29.80 -16.52
CA GLN A 419 -18.55 -30.95 -17.36
C GLN A 419 -17.42 -31.33 -18.30
N VAL A 420 -16.64 -30.35 -18.80
CA VAL A 420 -15.45 -30.65 -19.61
C VAL A 420 -14.37 -31.34 -18.78
N LEU A 421 -14.17 -30.90 -17.53
CA LEU A 421 -13.23 -31.53 -16.62
C LEU A 421 -13.67 -32.94 -16.22
N GLU A 422 -14.96 -33.14 -15.93
CA GLU A 422 -15.55 -34.44 -15.62
C GLU A 422 -15.46 -35.40 -16.81
N LEU A 423 -15.80 -34.93 -18.02
CA LEU A 423 -15.63 -35.70 -19.26
C LEU A 423 -14.17 -36.09 -19.46
N TYR A 424 -13.24 -35.14 -19.32
CA TYR A 424 -11.81 -35.39 -19.45
C TYR A 424 -11.30 -36.40 -18.41
N TYR A 425 -11.70 -36.25 -17.15
CA TYR A 425 -11.32 -37.12 -16.05
C TYR A 425 -11.85 -38.55 -16.23
N GLY A 426 -13.13 -38.67 -16.58
CA GLY A 426 -13.80 -39.94 -16.82
C GLY A 426 -13.16 -40.76 -17.93
N ILE A 427 -12.80 -40.12 -19.03
CA ILE A 427 -12.09 -40.76 -20.15
C ILE A 427 -10.70 -41.28 -19.73
N HIS A 428 -10.00 -40.58 -18.82
CA HIS A 428 -8.70 -41.04 -18.33
C HIS A 428 -8.80 -42.23 -17.38
N ARG A 429 -9.99 -42.48 -16.82
CA ARG A 429 -10.30 -43.63 -15.97
C ARG A 429 -10.99 -44.78 -16.71
N GLU A 430 -11.15 -44.65 -18.02
CA GLU A 430 -11.83 -45.63 -18.88
C GLU A 430 -13.30 -45.89 -18.49
N GLU A 431 -13.94 -44.88 -17.89
CA GLU A 431 -15.34 -44.91 -17.49
C GLU A 431 -16.25 -44.35 -18.62
N ASP A 432 -17.51 -44.80 -18.70
CA ASP A 432 -18.47 -44.30 -19.70
C ASP A 432 -19.18 -43.03 -19.22
N TRP A 433 -18.81 -41.91 -19.85
CA TRP A 433 -19.34 -40.58 -19.56
C TRP A 433 -20.10 -39.98 -20.75
N THR A 434 -20.64 -40.81 -21.64
CA THR A 434 -21.36 -40.36 -22.84
C THR A 434 -22.53 -39.42 -22.51
N HIS A 435 -23.18 -39.58 -21.35
CA HIS A 435 -24.25 -38.69 -20.91
C HIS A 435 -23.81 -37.22 -20.76
N LEU A 436 -22.53 -36.96 -20.42
CA LEU A 436 -21.99 -35.60 -20.33
C LEU A 436 -21.79 -34.95 -21.69
N VAL A 437 -21.64 -35.73 -22.77
CA VAL A 437 -21.52 -35.20 -24.14
C VAL A 437 -22.80 -34.47 -24.56
N VAL A 438 -23.97 -35.05 -24.25
CA VAL A 438 -25.28 -34.46 -24.53
C VAL A 438 -25.47 -33.15 -23.75
N GLU A 439 -25.06 -33.14 -22.47
CA GLU A 439 -25.17 -31.95 -21.63
C GLU A 439 -24.19 -30.85 -22.08
N LEU A 440 -22.96 -31.22 -22.45
CA LEU A 440 -21.97 -30.31 -23.01
C LEU A 440 -22.43 -29.70 -24.33
N ASN A 441 -22.99 -30.50 -25.24
CA ASN A 441 -23.56 -30.00 -26.49
C ASN A 441 -24.70 -29.00 -26.24
N THR A 442 -25.48 -29.20 -25.17
CA THR A 442 -26.52 -28.26 -24.76
C THR A 442 -25.92 -26.93 -24.29
N LEU A 443 -24.86 -26.96 -23.47
CA LEU A 443 -24.17 -25.77 -22.99
C LEU A 443 -23.38 -25.03 -24.09
N LEU A 444 -22.87 -25.78 -25.07
CA LEU A 444 -22.11 -25.26 -26.21
C LEU A 444 -22.99 -24.76 -27.36
N LYS A 445 -24.31 -24.99 -27.31
CA LYS A 445 -25.23 -24.58 -28.38
C LYS A 445 -25.15 -23.08 -28.66
N GLY A 446 -24.82 -22.74 -29.91
CA GLY A 446 -24.65 -21.34 -30.36
C GLY A 446 -23.36 -20.66 -29.93
N LYS A 447 -22.44 -21.39 -29.27
CA LYS A 447 -21.09 -20.92 -28.94
C LYS A 447 -20.16 -21.18 -30.12
N LYS A 448 -19.40 -20.16 -30.49
CA LYS A 448 -18.49 -20.19 -31.64
C LYS A 448 -17.04 -20.16 -31.20
N THR A 449 -16.19 -20.92 -31.88
CA THR A 449 -14.73 -20.86 -31.73
C THR A 449 -14.20 -19.50 -32.17
N VAL A 450 -12.92 -19.25 -31.88
CA VAL A 450 -12.20 -18.04 -32.36
C VAL A 450 -12.20 -17.93 -33.89
N SER A 451 -12.26 -19.06 -34.61
CA SER A 451 -12.37 -19.11 -36.08
C SER A 451 -13.80 -18.96 -36.61
N GLY A 452 -14.79 -18.77 -35.73
CA GLY A 452 -16.20 -18.58 -36.09
C GLY A 452 -16.99 -19.87 -36.37
N SER A 453 -16.39 -21.03 -36.11
CA SER A 453 -16.99 -22.36 -36.27
C SER A 453 -17.87 -22.69 -35.07
N ASP A 454 -18.97 -23.41 -35.26
CA ASP A 454 -19.76 -23.92 -34.13
C ASP A 454 -18.97 -25.01 -33.40
N LEU A 455 -18.93 -24.96 -32.07
CA LEU A 455 -18.22 -25.94 -31.27
C LEU A 455 -19.22 -26.95 -30.69
N MET A 456 -19.26 -28.17 -31.24
CA MET A 456 -20.05 -29.27 -30.69
C MET A 456 -19.30 -30.60 -30.85
N ILE A 457 -19.56 -31.54 -29.94
CA ILE A 457 -19.11 -32.92 -30.08
C ILE A 457 -20.15 -33.65 -30.95
N ASN A 458 -19.71 -34.32 -32.01
CA ASN A 458 -20.59 -35.21 -32.75
C ASN A 458 -20.84 -36.47 -31.91
N GLU A 459 -22.07 -36.69 -31.48
CA GLU A 459 -22.45 -37.80 -30.60
C GLU A 459 -22.24 -39.17 -31.25
N ASP A 460 -22.51 -39.30 -32.56
CA ASP A 460 -22.31 -40.54 -33.30
C ASP A 460 -20.81 -40.85 -33.43
N GLU A 461 -20.00 -39.84 -33.78
CA GLU A 461 -18.53 -39.96 -33.84
C GLU A 461 -17.94 -40.29 -32.47
N TRP A 462 -18.50 -39.70 -31.40
CA TRP A 462 -18.09 -39.98 -30.03
C TRP A 462 -18.34 -41.43 -29.64
N LEU A 463 -19.53 -41.95 -29.94
CA LEU A 463 -19.93 -43.32 -29.65
C LEU A 463 -19.08 -44.34 -30.40
N GLU A 464 -18.73 -44.07 -31.65
CA GLU A 464 -17.93 -44.96 -32.49
C GLU A 464 -16.41 -44.86 -32.26
N ALA A 465 -15.93 -43.77 -31.65
CA ALA A 465 -14.50 -43.53 -31.42
C ALA A 465 -13.90 -44.46 -30.35
N ASP A 466 -12.68 -44.94 -30.61
CA ASP A 466 -11.85 -45.61 -29.60
C ASP A 466 -11.38 -44.65 -28.49
N LEU A 467 -10.85 -45.21 -27.40
CA LEU A 467 -10.41 -44.45 -26.23
C LEU A 467 -9.36 -43.36 -26.55
N ASN A 468 -8.41 -43.63 -27.45
CA ASN A 468 -7.38 -42.65 -27.82
C ASN A 468 -7.97 -41.52 -28.66
N SER A 469 -8.91 -41.85 -29.53
CA SER A 469 -9.67 -40.90 -30.34
C SER A 469 -10.55 -39.99 -29.46
N ARG A 470 -11.27 -40.56 -28.47
CA ARG A 470 -12.03 -39.79 -27.47
C ARG A 470 -11.14 -38.87 -26.61
N LYS A 471 -9.97 -39.35 -26.16
CA LYS A 471 -8.97 -38.52 -25.45
C LYS A 471 -8.54 -37.32 -26.29
N LYS A 472 -8.28 -37.53 -27.57
CA LYS A 472 -7.88 -36.47 -28.50
C LYS A 472 -8.99 -35.45 -28.75
N LEU A 473 -10.23 -35.93 -28.94
CA LEU A 473 -11.42 -35.09 -29.10
C LEU A 473 -11.69 -34.24 -27.86
N ALA A 474 -11.70 -34.85 -26.66
CA ALA A 474 -11.89 -34.14 -25.40
C ALA A 474 -10.81 -33.08 -25.16
N HIS A 475 -9.54 -33.40 -25.44
CA HIS A 475 -8.44 -32.45 -25.31
C HIS A 475 -8.59 -31.26 -26.27
N GLY A 476 -8.95 -31.52 -27.53
CA GLY A 476 -9.19 -30.47 -28.54
C GLY A 476 -10.35 -29.55 -28.13
N LEU A 477 -11.45 -30.13 -27.65
CA LEU A 477 -12.60 -29.39 -27.14
C LEU A 477 -12.21 -28.49 -25.94
N SER A 478 -11.49 -29.03 -24.95
CA SER A 478 -11.02 -28.27 -23.80
C SER A 478 -10.19 -27.05 -24.22
N LEU A 479 -9.29 -27.21 -25.18
CA LEU A 479 -8.45 -26.11 -25.68
C LEU A 479 -9.30 -25.01 -26.34
N GLU A 480 -10.28 -25.36 -27.17
CA GLU A 480 -11.13 -24.37 -27.85
C GLU A 480 -12.08 -23.66 -26.89
N ILE A 481 -12.60 -24.37 -25.87
CA ILE A 481 -13.35 -23.78 -24.78
C ILE A 481 -12.48 -22.78 -24.03
N CYS A 482 -11.28 -23.17 -23.60
CA CYS A 482 -10.37 -22.27 -22.87
C CYS A 482 -10.06 -20.98 -23.65
N LYS A 483 -9.84 -21.08 -24.96
CA LYS A 483 -9.57 -19.90 -25.81
C LYS A 483 -10.78 -18.97 -25.93
N SER A 484 -11.98 -19.51 -25.94
CA SER A 484 -13.20 -18.78 -26.29
C SER A 484 -14.06 -18.43 -25.07
N PHE A 485 -13.79 -19.02 -23.90
CA PHE A 485 -14.61 -18.97 -22.69
C PHE A 485 -15.04 -17.56 -22.29
N TRP A 486 -14.07 -16.64 -22.17
CA TRP A 486 -14.34 -15.27 -21.74
C TRP A 486 -15.15 -14.45 -22.74
N SER A 487 -15.12 -14.81 -24.03
CA SER A 487 -15.99 -14.19 -25.03
C SER A 487 -17.45 -14.63 -24.89
N TRP A 488 -17.67 -15.86 -24.40
CA TRP A 488 -19.00 -16.45 -24.22
C TRP A 488 -19.68 -16.07 -22.91
N PHE A 489 -18.90 -15.70 -21.90
CA PHE A 489 -19.34 -15.33 -20.54
C PHE A 489 -18.63 -14.04 -20.06
N PRO A 490 -18.87 -12.90 -20.73
CA PRO A 490 -18.18 -11.64 -20.43
C PRO A 490 -18.54 -11.09 -19.03
N ASP A 491 -19.70 -11.48 -18.50
CA ASP A 491 -20.16 -11.18 -17.14
C ASP A 491 -19.26 -11.81 -16.07
N LEU A 492 -18.73 -13.01 -16.30
CA LEU A 492 -17.80 -13.68 -15.37
C LEU A 492 -16.41 -13.03 -15.35
N LYS A 493 -16.02 -12.32 -16.41
CA LYS A 493 -14.75 -11.58 -16.49
C LYS A 493 -14.72 -10.41 -15.48
N ASN A 494 -15.90 -9.85 -15.20
CA ASN A 494 -16.09 -8.64 -14.42
C ASN A 494 -16.89 -8.86 -13.13
N ALA A 495 -17.20 -10.11 -12.77
CA ALA A 495 -17.87 -10.41 -11.52
C ALA A 495 -16.94 -10.05 -10.35
N PRO A 496 -17.41 -9.32 -9.32
CA PRO A 496 -16.64 -9.10 -8.10
C PRO A 496 -16.42 -10.47 -7.43
N HIS A 497 -15.23 -11.01 -7.62
CA HIS A 497 -14.77 -12.21 -6.95
C HIS A 497 -13.70 -11.75 -5.96
N ILE A 498 -13.98 -11.87 -4.66
CA ILE A 498 -12.97 -11.73 -3.62
C ILE A 498 -12.35 -13.10 -3.46
N ASP A 499 -11.03 -13.23 -3.65
CA ASP A 499 -10.34 -14.49 -3.41
C ASP A 499 -10.69 -15.07 -2.03
N LYS A 500 -11.08 -16.35 -1.98
CA LYS A 500 -11.54 -17.02 -0.75
C LYS A 500 -10.49 -17.04 0.35
N ARG A 501 -9.20 -16.91 0.02
CA ARG A 501 -8.11 -16.80 0.99
C ARG A 501 -8.27 -15.56 1.86
N LEU A 502 -8.75 -14.45 1.29
CA LEU A 502 -9.06 -13.23 2.05
C LEU A 502 -10.22 -13.43 3.03
N LEU A 503 -11.12 -14.35 2.73
CA LEU A 503 -12.25 -14.69 3.58
C LEU A 503 -11.90 -15.69 4.68
N GLN A 504 -10.73 -16.35 4.58
CA GLN A 504 -10.25 -17.39 5.50
C GLN A 504 -9.23 -16.86 6.51
N SER A 505 -8.52 -15.78 6.19
CA SER A 505 -7.56 -15.20 7.13
C SER A 505 -8.28 -14.47 8.27
N GLU A 506 -7.83 -14.70 9.51
CA GLU A 506 -8.30 -13.91 10.64
C GLU A 506 -7.71 -12.50 10.66
N THR A 507 -6.58 -12.27 9.98
CA THR A 507 -5.84 -11.00 9.96
C THR A 507 -5.28 -10.70 8.57
N THR A 508 -5.36 -9.46 8.15
CA THR A 508 -4.81 -8.94 6.90
C THR A 508 -3.63 -8.05 7.20
N HIS A 509 -2.53 -8.23 6.46
CA HIS A 509 -1.35 -7.40 6.59
C HIS A 509 -1.34 -6.27 5.57
N PHE A 510 -1.30 -5.02 6.03
CA PHE A 510 -1.15 -3.86 5.16
C PHE A 510 0.26 -3.26 5.27
N GLU A 511 0.78 -2.79 4.13
CA GLU A 511 2.06 -2.09 4.02
C GLU A 511 2.00 -0.94 3.00
N ASP A 512 3.03 -0.10 3.02
CA ASP A 512 3.25 1.01 2.09
C ASP A 512 3.13 0.57 0.62
N ALA A 513 2.22 1.21 -0.13
CA ALA A 513 2.00 0.94 -1.54
C ALA A 513 3.23 1.19 -2.42
N GLY A 514 4.15 2.06 -1.97
CA GLY A 514 5.43 2.30 -2.62
C GLY A 514 6.36 1.09 -2.69
N LEU A 515 6.07 0.01 -1.96
CA LEU A 515 6.75 -1.29 -2.06
C LEU A 515 6.27 -2.16 -3.22
N LEU A 516 5.26 -1.72 -3.98
CA LEU A 516 4.75 -2.40 -5.17
C LEU A 516 4.67 -1.47 -6.37
N LEU A 517 3.97 -0.34 -6.22
CA LEU A 517 3.82 0.67 -7.25
C LEU A 517 3.93 2.04 -6.59
N ASN A 518 5.00 2.78 -6.87
CA ASN A 518 5.32 4.02 -6.18
C ASN A 518 4.44 5.22 -6.54
N SER A 519 3.23 5.00 -7.05
CA SER A 519 2.23 6.04 -7.33
C SER A 519 0.81 5.47 -7.21
N PRO A 520 -0.19 6.25 -6.73
CA PRO A 520 -1.53 5.76 -6.43
C PRO A 520 -2.43 5.64 -7.68
N TYR A 521 -1.87 5.26 -8.84
CA TYR A 521 -2.64 5.14 -10.08
C TYR A 521 -3.81 4.18 -9.95
N MET A 522 -3.61 3.02 -9.33
CA MET A 522 -4.65 1.99 -9.25
C MET A 522 -5.87 2.43 -8.45
N SER A 523 -5.68 3.26 -7.41
CA SER A 523 -6.79 3.89 -6.69
C SER A 523 -7.46 4.97 -7.55
N ALA A 524 -6.68 5.87 -8.16
CA ALA A 524 -7.24 6.93 -9.02
C ALA A 524 -8.01 6.38 -10.23
N LEU A 525 -7.56 5.25 -10.80
CA LEU A 525 -8.14 4.60 -11.98
C LEU A 525 -9.35 3.71 -11.67
N ARG A 526 -9.88 3.75 -10.44
CA ARG A 526 -11.18 3.14 -10.12
C ARG A 526 -12.23 3.61 -11.15
N HIS A 527 -12.86 2.65 -11.83
CA HIS A 527 -13.66 2.92 -13.02
C HIS A 527 -14.75 3.97 -12.79
N GLU A 528 -15.40 3.92 -11.63
CA GLU A 528 -16.53 4.78 -11.27
C GLU A 528 -16.13 6.24 -11.00
N ARG A 529 -14.84 6.55 -10.91
CA ARG A 529 -14.34 7.93 -10.78
C ARG A 529 -14.28 8.67 -12.11
N GLU A 530 -14.31 7.95 -13.23
CA GLU A 530 -14.31 8.50 -14.60
C GLU A 530 -13.28 9.64 -14.76
N ILE A 531 -12.03 9.39 -14.37
CA ILE A 531 -10.96 10.40 -14.42
C ILE A 531 -10.67 10.77 -15.88
N ASP A 532 -10.66 12.06 -16.18
CA ASP A 532 -10.32 12.58 -17.51
C ASP A 532 -8.84 12.94 -17.63
N LEU A 533 -8.28 13.49 -16.55
CA LEU A 533 -6.91 13.98 -16.47
C LEU A 533 -6.27 13.59 -15.14
N ILE A 534 -5.08 13.00 -15.24
CA ILE A 534 -4.18 12.73 -14.11
C ILE A 534 -3.03 13.71 -14.19
N ILE A 535 -2.76 14.44 -13.09
CA ILE A 535 -1.55 15.23 -12.88
C ILE A 535 -0.68 14.46 -11.87
N SER A 536 0.31 13.74 -12.37
CA SER A 536 1.21 12.88 -11.59
C SER A 536 2.49 13.62 -11.25
N PHE A 537 2.70 13.89 -9.96
CA PHE A 537 3.97 14.36 -9.43
C PHE A 537 4.80 13.17 -8.95
N ASP A 538 5.95 12.96 -9.60
CA ASP A 538 6.85 11.84 -9.31
C ASP A 538 8.06 12.30 -8.49
N PHE A 539 8.13 11.80 -7.27
CA PHE A 539 9.16 12.03 -6.27
C PHE A 539 10.07 10.80 -6.08
N SER A 540 10.09 9.88 -7.04
CA SER A 540 10.89 8.65 -6.97
C SER A 540 12.39 8.97 -6.93
N ALA A 541 13.17 8.17 -6.17
CA ALA A 541 14.62 8.31 -6.13
C ALA A 541 15.32 7.66 -7.33
N GLY A 542 14.67 6.67 -7.94
CA GLY A 542 15.19 5.87 -9.04
C GLY A 542 14.78 6.42 -10.42
N ASN A 543 14.33 5.53 -11.29
CA ASN A 543 13.92 5.89 -12.64
C ASN A 543 12.63 6.73 -12.60
N PRO A 544 12.64 7.99 -13.10
CA PRO A 544 11.48 8.88 -13.06
C PRO A 544 10.32 8.42 -13.96
N MET A 545 10.51 7.41 -14.81
CA MET A 545 9.47 6.86 -15.70
C MET A 545 8.94 5.48 -15.26
N GLU A 546 9.48 4.94 -14.17
CA GLU A 546 9.17 3.59 -13.68
C GLU A 546 7.70 3.47 -13.29
N THR A 547 7.19 4.42 -12.49
CA THR A 547 5.78 4.44 -12.04
C THR A 547 4.79 4.42 -13.20
N LEU A 548 5.07 5.11 -14.30
CA LEU A 548 4.25 5.10 -15.51
C LEU A 548 4.29 3.75 -16.23
N THR A 549 5.49 3.16 -16.33
CA THR A 549 5.71 1.91 -17.07
C THR A 549 5.06 0.74 -16.34
N GLU A 550 5.30 0.63 -15.04
CA GLU A 550 4.68 -0.38 -14.17
C GLU A 550 3.15 -0.24 -14.16
N THR A 551 2.63 1.00 -14.05
CA THR A 551 1.18 1.24 -14.14
C THR A 551 0.61 0.78 -15.47
N ALA A 552 1.29 1.06 -16.59
CA ALA A 552 0.82 0.68 -17.91
C ALA A 552 0.79 -0.85 -18.10
N GLU A 553 1.77 -1.57 -17.54
CA GLU A 553 1.82 -3.03 -17.52
C GLU A 553 0.69 -3.60 -16.65
N GLU A 554 0.55 -3.12 -15.42
CA GLU A 554 -0.50 -3.55 -14.48
C GLU A 554 -1.90 -3.27 -15.05
N CYS A 555 -2.12 -2.09 -15.65
CA CYS A 555 -3.38 -1.75 -16.31
C CYS A 555 -3.67 -2.68 -17.50
N LYS A 556 -2.64 -3.08 -18.26
CA LYS A 556 -2.80 -4.01 -19.38
C LYS A 556 -3.23 -5.40 -18.88
N ASP A 557 -2.63 -5.87 -17.79
CA ASP A 557 -2.94 -7.17 -17.20
C ASP A 557 -4.36 -7.19 -16.59
N LEU A 558 -4.82 -6.05 -16.08
CA LEU A 558 -6.14 -5.89 -15.46
C LEU A 558 -7.24 -5.41 -16.40
N ASP A 559 -6.95 -5.22 -17.70
CA ASP A 559 -7.88 -4.68 -18.71
C ASP A 559 -8.42 -3.28 -18.35
N ILE A 560 -7.57 -2.45 -17.72
CA ILE A 560 -7.84 -1.05 -17.38
C ILE A 560 -7.29 -0.16 -18.49
N SER A 561 -8.11 0.79 -18.95
CA SER A 561 -7.72 1.73 -19.99
C SER A 561 -6.70 2.74 -19.46
N PHE A 562 -5.48 2.73 -20.03
CA PHE A 562 -4.41 3.65 -19.68
C PHE A 562 -3.72 4.17 -20.96
N PRO A 563 -3.20 5.41 -21.00
CA PRO A 563 -2.54 5.93 -22.19
C PRO A 563 -1.28 5.13 -22.54
N LYS A 564 -0.95 5.13 -23.83
CA LYS A 564 0.29 4.52 -24.29
C LYS A 564 1.48 5.33 -23.78
N ILE A 565 2.35 4.69 -23.00
CA ILE A 565 3.56 5.31 -22.47
C ILE A 565 4.71 5.13 -23.45
N GLN A 566 5.26 6.25 -23.93
CA GLN A 566 6.41 6.27 -24.83
C GLN A 566 7.39 7.37 -24.41
N TYR A 567 8.61 6.97 -24.08
CA TYR A 567 9.70 7.89 -23.73
C TYR A 567 11.03 7.32 -24.25
N THR A 568 12.08 8.14 -24.24
CA THR A 568 13.42 7.80 -24.72
C THR A 568 14.35 7.46 -23.56
N LYS A 569 15.48 6.80 -23.85
CA LYS A 569 16.52 6.55 -22.83
C LYS A 569 17.02 7.83 -22.17
N SER A 570 17.06 8.95 -22.91
CA SER A 570 17.47 10.25 -22.37
C SER A 570 16.48 10.79 -21.34
N ASP A 571 15.19 10.45 -21.43
CA ASP A 571 14.18 10.89 -20.47
C ASP A 571 14.34 10.19 -19.09
N VAL A 572 15.11 9.10 -19.02
CA VAL A 572 15.47 8.42 -17.76
C VAL A 572 16.65 9.11 -17.08
N SER A 573 17.74 9.37 -17.83
CA SER A 573 18.95 9.99 -17.29
C SER A 573 18.79 11.50 -17.09
N SER A 574 18.04 12.15 -17.97
CA SER A 574 17.91 13.60 -18.08
C SER A 574 16.44 13.96 -18.35
N PRO A 575 15.54 13.68 -17.40
CA PRO A 575 14.12 13.93 -17.58
C PRO A 575 13.84 15.41 -17.81
N LYS A 576 12.88 15.72 -18.68
CA LYS A 576 12.18 17.01 -18.79
C LYS A 576 11.27 17.23 -17.58
N GLY A 577 10.88 18.47 -17.34
CA GLY A 577 9.98 18.84 -16.25
C GLY A 577 8.50 18.56 -16.52
N PHE A 578 8.13 18.15 -17.74
CA PHE A 578 6.73 17.97 -18.10
C PHE A 578 6.54 17.00 -19.27
N TYR A 579 5.65 16.03 -19.10
CA TYR A 579 5.26 15.06 -20.14
C TYR A 579 3.74 14.97 -20.23
N VAL A 580 3.22 14.77 -21.44
CA VAL A 580 1.80 14.55 -21.69
C VAL A 580 1.63 13.25 -22.47
N PHE A 581 0.95 12.28 -21.85
CA PHE A 581 0.54 11.03 -22.47
C PHE A 581 -0.97 11.09 -22.72
N LYS A 582 -1.35 11.31 -23.98
CA LYS A 582 -2.76 11.51 -24.35
C LYS A 582 -3.55 10.21 -24.17
N GLY A 583 -4.65 10.31 -23.43
CA GLY A 583 -5.65 9.27 -23.30
C GLY A 583 -6.44 9.09 -24.61
N LEU A 584 -6.86 7.86 -24.89
CA LEU A 584 -7.76 7.56 -26.00
C LEU A 584 -9.00 6.85 -25.47
N LYS A 585 -10.17 7.15 -26.05
CA LYS A 585 -11.46 6.57 -25.65
C LYS A 585 -11.76 6.81 -24.16
N LYS A 586 -11.73 5.76 -23.34
CA LYS A 586 -12.02 5.79 -21.90
C LYS A 586 -10.77 5.97 -21.02
N ALA A 587 -9.57 6.02 -21.62
CA ALA A 587 -8.34 6.21 -20.85
C ALA A 587 -8.16 7.70 -20.49
N PRO A 588 -7.72 8.02 -19.26
CA PRO A 588 -7.38 9.39 -18.90
C PRO A 588 -6.15 9.87 -19.69
N THR A 589 -6.06 11.18 -19.88
CA THR A 589 -4.77 11.79 -20.21
C THR A 589 -3.91 11.88 -18.96
N VAL A 590 -2.61 11.63 -19.08
CA VAL A 590 -1.65 11.70 -17.97
C VAL A 590 -0.64 12.80 -18.24
N ILE A 591 -0.62 13.81 -17.37
CA ILE A 591 0.50 14.73 -17.21
C ILE A 591 1.44 14.11 -16.17
N HIS A 592 2.72 13.98 -16.50
CA HIS A 592 3.74 13.46 -15.59
C HIS A 592 4.84 14.48 -15.37
N ILE A 593 5.18 14.71 -14.10
CA ILE A 593 6.09 15.77 -13.65
C ILE A 593 7.13 15.16 -12.69
N PRO A 594 8.33 14.82 -13.18
CA PRO A 594 9.43 14.41 -12.31
C PRO A 594 9.93 15.56 -11.45
N LEU A 595 10.13 15.30 -10.15
CA LEU A 595 10.57 16.30 -9.17
C LEU A 595 11.86 17.00 -9.58
N PHE A 596 12.90 16.23 -9.87
CA PHE A 596 14.18 16.75 -10.34
C PHE A 596 14.34 16.46 -11.83
N ASN A 597 14.55 17.51 -12.60
CA ASN A 597 14.61 17.45 -14.05
C ASN A 597 15.59 18.48 -14.60
N VAL A 598 15.88 18.41 -15.89
CA VAL A 598 16.83 19.32 -16.54
C VAL A 598 16.37 20.78 -16.53
N ASP A 599 15.05 21.01 -16.48
CA ASP A 599 14.48 22.36 -16.55
C ASP A 599 14.62 23.10 -15.22
N ASN A 600 14.45 22.42 -14.08
CA ASN A 600 14.56 23.02 -12.74
C ASN A 600 15.95 22.85 -12.08
N CYS A 601 16.70 21.79 -12.42
CA CYS A 601 18.02 21.52 -11.82
C CYS A 601 19.19 21.86 -12.74
N GLY A 602 19.01 21.90 -14.05
CA GLY A 602 20.10 22.09 -15.02
C GLY A 602 21.24 21.09 -14.79
N SER A 603 22.48 21.59 -14.70
CA SER A 603 23.66 20.75 -14.45
C SER A 603 23.74 20.14 -13.05
N LYS A 604 22.91 20.56 -12.10
CA LYS A 604 22.91 20.10 -10.69
C LYS A 604 21.94 18.95 -10.42
N LEU A 605 21.37 18.34 -11.46
CA LEU A 605 20.36 17.28 -11.34
C LEU A 605 20.79 16.16 -10.38
N GLU A 606 22.00 15.63 -10.56
CA GLU A 606 22.52 14.54 -9.74
C GLU A 606 22.85 14.99 -8.30
N ASP A 607 23.23 16.25 -8.12
CA ASP A 607 23.49 16.81 -6.78
C ASP A 607 22.19 16.90 -5.97
N TYR A 608 21.09 17.34 -6.61
CA TYR A 608 19.77 17.38 -5.99
C TYR A 608 19.26 15.97 -5.65
N ARG A 609 19.41 15.00 -6.55
CA ARG A 609 19.05 13.59 -6.30
C ARG A 609 19.80 13.01 -5.09
N LYS A 610 21.09 13.32 -4.94
CA LYS A 610 21.90 12.88 -3.79
C LYS A 610 21.54 13.61 -2.50
N LYS A 611 21.32 14.93 -2.57
CA LYS A 611 20.96 15.77 -1.41
C LYS A 611 19.64 15.32 -0.77
N TYR A 612 18.66 14.94 -1.59
CA TYR A 612 17.32 14.58 -1.14
C TYR A 612 17.09 13.06 -1.21
N GLY A 613 17.91 12.27 -0.52
CA GLY A 613 17.72 10.82 -0.37
C GLY A 613 16.43 10.45 0.38
N THR A 614 15.91 9.25 0.09
CA THR A 614 14.68 8.72 0.72
C THR A 614 14.90 8.28 2.17
N PHE A 615 16.04 7.63 2.43
CA PHE A 615 16.43 7.12 3.75
C PHE A 615 17.54 8.02 4.30
N GLN A 616 17.15 9.09 4.99
CA GLN A 616 18.08 9.97 5.72
C GLN A 616 17.40 10.58 6.94
N GLY A 617 18.17 11.32 7.75
CA GLY A 617 17.62 12.07 8.87
C GLY A 617 16.69 13.20 8.41
N ALA A 618 15.96 13.78 9.37
CA ALA A 618 15.02 14.87 9.08
C ALA A 618 15.70 16.06 8.39
N TYR A 619 15.02 16.70 7.45
CA TYR A 619 15.58 17.83 6.71
C TYR A 619 15.76 19.06 7.60
N SER A 620 16.80 19.85 7.31
CA SER A 620 16.94 21.17 7.92
C SER A 620 15.90 22.14 7.34
N PRO A 621 15.58 23.24 8.03
CA PRO A 621 14.66 24.24 7.50
C PRO A 621 15.07 24.74 6.10
N GLU A 622 16.37 24.94 5.86
CA GLU A 622 16.89 25.41 4.57
C GLU A 622 16.73 24.37 3.46
N MET A 623 16.83 23.08 3.80
CA MET A 623 16.54 21.99 2.87
C MET A 623 15.05 21.94 2.52
N ILE A 624 14.18 22.21 3.49
CA ILE A 624 12.73 22.22 3.27
C ILE A 624 12.35 23.39 2.36
N GLU A 625 12.86 24.59 2.63
CA GLU A 625 12.61 25.77 1.79
C GLU A 625 13.13 25.57 0.35
N ASP A 626 14.38 25.09 0.18
CA ASP A 626 14.96 24.82 -1.14
C ASP A 626 14.14 23.78 -1.92
N LEU A 627 13.67 22.71 -1.27
CA LEU A 627 12.87 21.68 -1.94
C LEU A 627 11.45 22.14 -2.29
N ILE A 628 10.79 22.92 -1.41
CA ILE A 628 9.49 23.55 -1.72
C ILE A 628 9.61 24.38 -2.98
N LYS A 629 10.62 25.25 -3.03
CA LYS A 629 10.89 26.09 -4.20
C LYS A 629 11.15 25.26 -5.45
N LYS A 630 12.02 24.25 -5.35
CA LYS A 630 12.41 23.40 -6.48
C LYS A 630 11.24 22.63 -7.07
N ALA A 631 10.35 22.12 -6.23
CA ALA A 631 9.13 21.43 -6.65
C ALA A 631 8.09 22.40 -7.24
N GLY A 632 8.01 23.63 -6.69
CA GLY A 632 7.16 24.70 -7.22
C GLY A 632 7.57 25.13 -8.64
N GLU A 633 8.87 25.25 -8.93
CA GLU A 633 9.37 25.62 -10.26
C GLU A 633 8.81 24.72 -11.38
N ASN A 634 8.56 23.43 -11.13
CA ASN A 634 7.96 22.53 -12.12
C ASN A 634 6.55 22.93 -12.55
N VAL A 635 5.75 23.43 -11.61
CA VAL A 635 4.39 23.93 -11.89
C VAL A 635 4.47 25.31 -12.53
N LEU A 636 5.32 26.19 -12.00
CA LEU A 636 5.49 27.55 -12.51
C LEU A 636 5.92 27.54 -13.99
N ASN A 637 6.92 26.73 -14.33
CA ASN A 637 7.49 26.65 -15.67
C ASN A 637 6.50 26.06 -16.69
N ASN A 638 5.50 25.29 -16.26
CA ASN A 638 4.60 24.54 -17.13
C ASN A 638 3.12 24.95 -17.02
N LYS A 639 2.83 26.06 -16.33
CA LYS A 639 1.46 26.54 -16.07
C LYS A 639 0.62 26.64 -17.34
N GLU A 640 1.13 27.31 -18.38
CA GLU A 640 0.38 27.54 -19.62
C GLU A 640 0.13 26.23 -20.38
N THR A 641 1.11 25.31 -20.39
CA THR A 641 0.95 23.98 -20.99
C THR A 641 -0.11 23.17 -20.25
N LEU A 642 -0.11 23.20 -18.91
CA LEU A 642 -1.10 22.54 -18.07
C LEU A 642 -2.52 23.07 -18.35
N LEU A 643 -2.69 24.39 -18.42
CA LEU A 643 -3.97 25.02 -18.79
C LEU A 643 -4.42 24.61 -20.20
N GLY A 644 -3.49 24.54 -21.16
CA GLY A 644 -3.75 24.05 -22.51
C GLY A 644 -4.28 22.62 -22.53
N VAL A 645 -3.66 21.71 -21.78
CA VAL A 645 -4.14 20.31 -21.68
C VAL A 645 -5.53 20.24 -21.05
N ILE A 646 -5.79 21.00 -19.97
CA ILE A 646 -7.13 21.05 -19.36
C ILE A 646 -8.18 21.52 -20.36
N LYS A 647 -7.85 22.55 -21.14
CA LYS A 647 -8.74 23.07 -22.18
C LYS A 647 -9.03 22.01 -23.25
N ASP A 648 -8.01 21.31 -23.74
CA ASP A 648 -8.16 20.23 -24.72
C ASP A 648 -9.08 19.10 -24.21
N ILE A 649 -9.03 18.79 -22.91
CA ILE A 649 -9.90 17.77 -22.29
C ILE A 649 -11.36 18.24 -22.24
N ILE A 650 -11.60 19.51 -21.89
CA ILE A 650 -12.95 20.07 -21.84
C ILE A 650 -13.57 20.15 -23.23
N GLU A 651 -12.79 20.44 -24.26
CA GLU A 651 -13.25 20.48 -25.66
C GLU A 651 -13.65 19.10 -26.20
N GLN A 652 -13.13 18.01 -25.61
CA GLN A 652 -13.50 16.64 -25.96
C GLN A 652 -14.79 16.16 -25.29
N LYS A 653 -15.27 16.86 -24.25
CA LYS A 653 -16.59 16.65 -23.61
C LYS A 653 -17.66 17.52 -24.23
#